data_AF-A0A1Y5LRJ5-F1
#
_entry.id   AF-A0A1Y5LRJ5-F1
#
_cell.length_a   1.000
_cell.length_b   1.000
_cell.length_c   1.000
_cell.angle_alpha   90.00
_cell.angle_beta   90.00
_cell.angle_gamma   90.00
#
_symmetry.space_group_name_H-M   'P 1'
#
loop_
_entity.id
_entity.type
_entity.pdbx_description
1 polymer ?
#
loop_
_entity_poly.entity_id
_entity_poly.type
_entity_poly.pdbx_seq_one_letter_code
_entity_poly.pdbx_strand_id
1 'polypeptide(L)'
;MTAYSFGNRWVGVVGLGTPPPPEPLHKMALRLRAKLLSRTVSLDTTVAVPVDTFLQSLARLRVRMTVSGQDARSQECLDLERKFRAGRTPLLRPWLKSALLEVHAPPPSLPPSASASAPGGAMSVSTERILPTGWGQSYPQAPLSPWVPPVPPRLLQDLQKMDLVMDENALLWVRWACLHSSYLYESVSDSPISPAVLDLLATLGRGWMRLAMLDRVRAQRGDLTTNAEVSGVLASDHHARALLAAWIGDTQAAFYGKGEAAQLATGRRTSAPEAVAMQILGALSLVTASQAPADALLERVSFSPRSEPDWVTLLSSALKREPEIVRSFSGPDHDRTFTVTVTANGLSVSANGRSVKAARKAASRSYVLQHLPHAASGAASGRAQTHPAPRPYRGNFPQHVRAVRWAQQAFEVADAAWMSQALTHRSWILENRAVVTDANQRDYGALATEGSEVLTTLVRHHYALQTLGASSRLATTVATYAAVSREVVLALFDAMPVEAGVLRSKGMQALSLDVKEDVTQAIAAVAWRANGDLLMERQPLTVANWIRGFEPPVDSSTQLQEYCARLKVGYDVDYERRGPDHQSQMRATITFDVEGGPRCRGPWSAGKRPAKQSAAAAALGWVFGHDEAGAPPTGDRLVLLRALFLAELRTVDPIRRVHAGTDIVAGTLGVDLLAAADYGGYLRWARTRAPLVPGSGTAVAARLEAFYEVVLTQHRRAAVRQWSVQNTPFHGAEAVPPRPDEHVRAWRAGPAAGRLALLEDLLTALRRTDPVMATLEYVQRQAQTVAAAAGVPLDTEHSSSEDIGRSVILHLPGAQWSDAFEPVVEIVDSIVGGAIWVREDEVISVTIPTAPTVAEPISCAGLDAVQRVWNDPWLDRVRDALADVLLLVEYLPESDDEPSSAQLKELARAEYVLMLCLRSNGDAGCDTETLVGEPKLR
;
A
#
# COMPACT_ATOMS: atom_id res chain seq x y z
N MET A 1 14.14 -24.90 -49.72
CA MET A 1 14.16 -24.56 -48.28
C MET A 1 13.32 -23.32 -48.11
N THR A 2 12.14 -23.49 -47.52
CA THR A 2 11.12 -22.45 -47.34
C THR A 2 11.51 -21.49 -46.23
N ALA A 3 11.17 -20.21 -46.40
CA ALA A 3 11.54 -19.09 -45.53
C ALA A 3 11.26 -19.38 -44.04
N TYR A 4 12.29 -19.12 -43.23
CA TYR A 4 12.25 -19.04 -41.77
C TYR A 4 11.25 -17.95 -41.36
N SER A 5 10.03 -18.32 -40.92
CA SER A 5 9.10 -17.39 -40.29
C SER A 5 9.22 -17.46 -38.77
N PHE A 6 9.13 -16.31 -38.09
CA PHE A 6 9.14 -16.20 -36.62
C PHE A 6 8.17 -17.14 -35.88
N GLY A 7 7.14 -17.66 -36.55
CA GLY A 7 6.17 -18.60 -35.98
C GLY A 7 6.80 -19.85 -35.34
N ASN A 8 7.99 -20.27 -35.78
CA ASN A 8 8.68 -21.45 -35.22
C ASN A 8 9.80 -21.12 -34.19
N ARG A 9 10.10 -19.84 -33.91
CA ARG A 9 11.24 -19.46 -33.05
C ARG A 9 10.93 -19.46 -31.53
N TRP A 10 9.68 -19.31 -31.10
CA TRP A 10 9.37 -19.37 -29.65
C TRP A 10 9.39 -20.80 -29.10
N VAL A 11 9.27 -21.81 -29.97
CA VAL A 11 9.29 -23.24 -29.61
C VAL A 11 10.73 -23.79 -29.54
N GLY A 12 11.74 -22.91 -29.49
CA GLY A 12 13.15 -23.24 -29.69
C GLY A 12 13.81 -24.23 -28.72
N VAL A 13 13.14 -24.72 -27.68
CA VAL A 13 13.64 -25.76 -26.78
C VAL A 13 12.47 -26.57 -26.21
N VAL A 14 11.97 -27.59 -26.92
CA VAL A 14 10.95 -28.52 -26.38
C VAL A 14 11.57 -29.90 -26.16
N GLY A 15 11.78 -30.26 -24.90
CA GLY A 15 11.90 -31.65 -24.45
C GLY A 15 10.55 -32.11 -23.91
N LEU A 16 9.88 -33.03 -24.60
CA LEU A 16 8.63 -33.62 -24.14
C LEU A 16 8.90 -34.85 -23.27
N GLY A 17 8.19 -34.94 -22.13
CA GLY A 17 8.09 -36.17 -21.35
C GLY A 17 6.93 -37.05 -21.83
N THR A 18 7.08 -38.38 -21.76
CA THR A 18 6.06 -39.38 -22.16
C THR A 18 5.13 -39.77 -21.00
N PRO A 19 3.80 -39.60 -21.11
CA PRO A 19 2.81 -40.08 -20.12
C PRO A 19 2.21 -41.47 -20.44
N PRO A 20 1.41 -42.07 -19.53
CA PRO A 20 0.73 -43.37 -19.70
C PRO A 20 -0.60 -43.26 -20.50
N PRO A 21 -1.25 -44.39 -20.91
CA PRO A 21 -2.10 -44.46 -22.12
C PRO A 21 -3.52 -43.84 -22.01
N PRO A 22 -4.16 -43.48 -23.15
CA PRO A 22 -5.24 -42.49 -23.21
C PRO A 22 -6.67 -43.04 -22.94
N GLU A 23 -7.54 -42.14 -22.47
CA GLU A 23 -9.00 -42.29 -22.38
C GLU A 23 -9.67 -41.69 -23.65
N PRO A 24 -10.87 -42.12 -24.09
CA PRO A 24 -11.51 -41.55 -25.29
C PRO A 24 -11.93 -40.07 -25.11
N LEU A 25 -11.57 -39.20 -26.07
CA LEU A 25 -11.80 -37.74 -26.09
C LEU A 25 -13.20 -37.29 -25.62
N HIS A 26 -14.27 -37.89 -26.13
CA HIS A 26 -15.65 -37.57 -25.74
C HIS A 26 -15.92 -37.80 -24.24
N LYS A 27 -15.35 -38.86 -23.65
CA LYS A 27 -15.47 -39.14 -22.21
C LYS A 27 -14.60 -38.20 -21.39
N MET A 28 -13.42 -37.82 -21.89
CA MET A 28 -12.57 -36.78 -21.29
C MET A 28 -13.25 -35.40 -21.31
N ALA A 29 -13.91 -35.02 -22.40
CA ALA A 29 -14.64 -33.76 -22.52
C ALA A 29 -15.84 -33.69 -21.55
N LEU A 30 -16.61 -34.78 -21.42
CA LEU A 30 -17.68 -34.87 -20.41
C LEU A 30 -17.14 -34.88 -18.98
N ARG A 31 -16.01 -35.56 -18.73
CA ARG A 31 -15.36 -35.62 -17.42
C ARG A 31 -14.75 -34.27 -17.04
N LEU A 32 -14.08 -33.59 -17.95
CA LEU A 32 -13.51 -32.25 -17.74
C LEU A 32 -14.62 -31.21 -17.56
N ARG A 33 -15.72 -31.30 -18.31
CA ARG A 33 -16.92 -30.48 -18.13
C ARG A 33 -17.60 -30.75 -16.77
N ALA A 34 -17.74 -32.01 -16.37
CA ALA A 34 -18.27 -32.38 -15.05
C ALA A 34 -17.32 -31.96 -13.91
N LYS A 35 -16.00 -32.02 -14.13
CA LYS A 35 -14.94 -31.58 -13.20
C LYS A 35 -14.84 -30.06 -13.11
N LEU A 36 -15.21 -29.34 -14.18
CA LEU A 36 -15.44 -27.88 -14.21
C LEU A 36 -16.64 -27.49 -13.34
N LEU A 37 -17.75 -28.23 -13.45
CA LEU A 37 -19.02 -27.97 -12.74
C LEU A 37 -19.06 -28.48 -11.28
N SER A 38 -18.24 -29.47 -10.92
CA SER A 38 -18.20 -30.08 -9.57
C SER A 38 -17.01 -29.62 -8.72
N ARG A 39 -16.23 -28.67 -9.23
CA ARG A 39 -15.00 -28.23 -8.60
C ARG A 39 -15.32 -27.48 -7.31
N THR A 40 -14.85 -28.02 -6.20
CA THR A 40 -15.00 -27.38 -4.89
C THR A 40 -13.63 -26.99 -4.35
N VAL A 41 -13.57 -25.84 -3.69
CA VAL A 41 -12.39 -25.37 -2.97
C VAL A 41 -12.61 -25.68 -1.49
N SER A 42 -11.78 -26.54 -0.91
CA SER A 42 -11.77 -26.78 0.53
C SER A 42 -11.09 -25.59 1.21
N LEU A 43 -11.85 -24.90 2.08
CA LEU A 43 -11.35 -23.80 2.89
C LEU A 43 -10.69 -24.36 4.17
N ASP A 44 -11.31 -25.38 4.76
CA ASP A 44 -10.75 -26.22 5.84
C ASP A 44 -11.24 -27.68 5.74
N THR A 45 -11.03 -28.49 6.79
CA THR A 45 -11.46 -29.91 6.85
C THR A 45 -12.98 -30.12 6.85
N THR A 46 -13.77 -29.06 7.04
CA THR A 46 -15.23 -29.09 7.25
C THR A 46 -16.01 -28.26 6.23
N VAL A 47 -15.39 -27.28 5.58
CA VAL A 47 -16.04 -26.36 4.63
C VAL A 47 -15.45 -26.49 3.23
N ALA A 48 -16.28 -26.91 2.27
CA ALA A 48 -15.98 -26.93 0.85
C ALA A 48 -17.00 -26.08 0.07
N VAL A 49 -16.50 -25.19 -0.79
CA VAL A 49 -17.32 -24.21 -1.51
C VAL A 49 -17.20 -24.46 -3.02
N PRO A 50 -18.29 -24.49 -3.80
CA PRO A 50 -18.22 -24.55 -5.26
C PRO A 50 -17.34 -23.42 -5.83
N VAL A 51 -16.52 -23.71 -6.85
CA VAL A 51 -15.55 -22.75 -7.41
C VAL A 51 -16.22 -21.44 -7.84
N ASP A 52 -17.40 -21.49 -8.42
CA ASP A 52 -18.18 -20.33 -8.87
C ASP A 52 -18.66 -19.46 -7.68
N THR A 53 -19.11 -20.07 -6.58
CA THR A 53 -19.40 -19.37 -5.33
C THR A 53 -18.13 -18.80 -4.69
N PHE A 54 -17.03 -19.55 -4.75
CA PHE A 54 -15.73 -19.14 -4.25
C PHE A 54 -15.16 -17.94 -5.05
N LEU A 55 -15.28 -17.94 -6.38
CA LEU A 55 -14.89 -16.84 -7.26
C LEU A 55 -15.74 -15.59 -7.01
N GLN A 56 -17.03 -15.74 -6.70
CA GLN A 56 -17.88 -14.60 -6.30
C GLN A 56 -17.44 -14.01 -4.96
N SER A 57 -17.08 -14.84 -3.99
CA SER A 57 -16.53 -14.39 -2.71
C SER A 57 -15.16 -13.75 -2.86
N LEU A 58 -14.30 -14.27 -3.75
CA LEU A 58 -13.05 -13.62 -4.13
C LEU A 58 -13.30 -12.27 -4.79
N ALA A 59 -14.26 -12.13 -5.70
CA ALA A 59 -14.58 -10.86 -6.35
C ALA A 59 -15.16 -9.84 -5.37
N ARG A 60 -15.96 -10.30 -4.39
CA ARG A 60 -16.49 -9.45 -3.31
C ARG A 60 -15.39 -9.03 -2.34
N LEU A 61 -14.52 -9.95 -1.95
CA LEU A 61 -13.33 -9.64 -1.18
C LEU A 61 -12.45 -8.69 -1.98
N ARG A 62 -12.26 -8.89 -3.29
CA ARG A 62 -11.52 -8.02 -4.20
C ARG A 62 -12.08 -6.60 -4.14
N VAL A 63 -13.39 -6.41 -4.31
CA VAL A 63 -14.07 -5.10 -4.18
C VAL A 63 -13.91 -4.53 -2.76
N ARG A 64 -14.10 -5.33 -1.70
CA ARG A 64 -13.94 -4.89 -0.31
C ARG A 64 -12.50 -4.48 -0.01
N MET A 65 -11.54 -5.24 -0.54
CA MET A 65 -10.11 -5.01 -0.42
C MET A 65 -9.75 -3.73 -1.19
N THR A 66 -10.22 -3.56 -2.42
CA THR A 66 -10.09 -2.35 -3.23
C THR A 66 -10.69 -1.12 -2.56
N VAL A 67 -11.91 -1.20 -2.02
CA VAL A 67 -12.55 -0.11 -1.28
C VAL A 67 -11.78 0.21 0.00
N SER A 68 -11.15 -0.80 0.62
CA SER A 68 -10.26 -0.64 1.79
C SER A 68 -8.79 -0.37 1.40
N GLY A 69 -8.50 -0.22 0.11
CA GLY A 69 -7.18 0.03 -0.46
C GLY A 69 -6.14 -1.10 -0.36
N GLN A 70 -6.56 -2.31 -0.03
CA GLN A 70 -5.75 -3.52 0.04
C GLN A 70 -5.56 -4.13 -1.36
N ASP A 71 -5.01 -3.37 -2.31
CA ASP A 71 -5.05 -3.65 -3.75
C ASP A 71 -4.32 -4.92 -4.19
N ALA A 72 -3.46 -5.53 -3.36
CA ALA A 72 -2.95 -6.88 -3.68
C ALA A 72 -3.46 -8.01 -2.83
N ARG A 73 -4.27 -7.73 -1.82
CA ARG A 73 -5.30 -8.70 -1.45
C ARG A 73 -6.38 -8.73 -2.52
N SER A 74 -6.68 -7.59 -3.14
CA SER A 74 -7.50 -7.49 -4.35
C SER A 74 -6.83 -8.18 -5.56
N GLN A 75 -5.56 -7.92 -5.83
CA GLN A 75 -4.79 -8.60 -6.89
C GLN A 75 -4.54 -10.07 -6.57
N GLU A 76 -4.33 -10.46 -5.31
CA GLU A 76 -4.25 -11.87 -4.91
C GLU A 76 -5.61 -12.56 -5.09
N CYS A 77 -6.72 -11.91 -4.74
CA CYS A 77 -8.05 -12.39 -5.09
C CYS A 77 -8.19 -12.52 -6.62
N LEU A 78 -7.74 -11.53 -7.40
CA LEU A 78 -7.80 -11.56 -8.87
C LEU A 78 -6.87 -12.61 -9.49
N ASP A 79 -5.68 -12.81 -8.93
CA ASP A 79 -4.68 -13.78 -9.39
C ASP A 79 -5.06 -15.19 -8.98
N LEU A 80 -5.70 -15.36 -7.82
CA LEU A 80 -6.32 -16.60 -7.43
C LEU A 80 -7.56 -16.84 -8.29
N GLU A 81 -8.38 -15.83 -8.56
CA GLU A 81 -9.48 -15.91 -9.53
C GLU A 81 -8.94 -16.39 -10.87
N ARG A 82 -7.86 -15.79 -11.39
CA ARG A 82 -7.16 -16.20 -12.62
C ARG A 82 -6.59 -17.61 -12.52
N LYS A 83 -5.94 -17.99 -11.42
CA LYS A 83 -5.36 -19.34 -11.23
C LYS A 83 -6.44 -20.42 -11.10
N PHE A 84 -7.52 -20.15 -10.38
CA PHE A 84 -8.68 -21.04 -10.27
C PHE A 84 -9.43 -21.13 -11.59
N ARG A 85 -9.63 -19.99 -12.27
CA ARG A 85 -10.10 -19.95 -13.66
C ARG A 85 -9.14 -20.69 -14.60
N ALA A 86 -7.84 -20.74 -14.29
CA ALA A 86 -6.81 -21.47 -15.04
C ALA A 86 -6.66 -22.95 -14.63
N GLY A 87 -7.63 -23.51 -13.90
CA GLY A 87 -7.64 -24.94 -13.57
C GLY A 87 -6.67 -25.31 -12.46
N ARG A 88 -5.82 -24.38 -12.02
CA ARG A 88 -4.83 -24.57 -10.95
C ARG A 88 -5.56 -24.56 -9.60
N THR A 89 -5.08 -25.36 -8.64
CA THR A 89 -5.52 -25.33 -7.24
C THR A 89 -4.47 -24.65 -6.38
N PRO A 90 -4.34 -23.31 -6.49
CA PRO A 90 -3.33 -22.58 -5.74
C PRO A 90 -3.57 -22.70 -4.23
N LEU A 91 -2.47 -22.76 -3.48
CA LEU A 91 -2.52 -22.69 -2.02
C LEU A 91 -3.08 -21.33 -1.59
N LEU A 92 -4.23 -21.35 -0.92
CA LEU A 92 -4.81 -20.16 -0.33
C LEU A 92 -3.96 -19.70 0.85
N ARG A 93 -3.58 -18.42 0.85
CA ARG A 93 -2.87 -17.84 1.99
C ARG A 93 -3.77 -17.79 3.22
N PRO A 94 -3.19 -17.82 4.44
CA PRO A 94 -3.95 -17.88 5.68
C PRO A 94 -4.98 -16.76 5.83
N TRP A 95 -4.63 -15.52 5.46
CA TRP A 95 -5.54 -14.38 5.56
C TRP A 95 -6.79 -14.56 4.70
N LEU A 96 -6.63 -15.08 3.49
CA LEU A 96 -7.72 -15.27 2.54
C LEU A 96 -8.59 -16.44 2.95
N LYS A 97 -8.01 -17.52 3.47
CA LYS A 97 -8.77 -18.60 4.09
C LYS A 97 -9.62 -18.07 5.24
N SER A 98 -9.06 -17.28 6.15
CA SER A 98 -9.80 -16.68 7.26
C SER A 98 -10.94 -15.78 6.76
N ALA A 99 -10.67 -14.90 5.79
CA ALA A 99 -11.69 -14.01 5.23
C ALA A 99 -12.81 -14.76 4.49
N LEU A 100 -12.48 -15.83 3.76
CA LEU A 100 -13.47 -16.68 3.08
C LEU A 100 -14.23 -17.57 4.06
N LEU A 101 -13.58 -18.04 5.12
CA LEU A 101 -14.24 -18.75 6.22
C LEU A 101 -15.21 -17.82 6.96
N GLU A 102 -14.88 -16.56 7.18
CA GLU A 102 -15.85 -15.59 7.73
C GLU A 102 -17.07 -15.39 6.82
N VAL A 103 -16.87 -15.42 5.50
CA VAL A 103 -17.94 -15.27 4.51
C VAL A 103 -18.80 -16.54 4.37
N HIS A 104 -18.24 -17.72 4.63
CA HIS A 104 -18.88 -19.01 4.39
C HIS A 104 -19.16 -19.85 5.65
N ALA A 105 -18.73 -19.41 6.82
CA ALA A 105 -19.02 -20.08 8.08
C ALA A 105 -20.52 -19.97 8.38
N PRO A 106 -21.15 -21.02 8.94
CA PRO A 106 -22.48 -20.89 9.52
C PRO A 106 -22.44 -19.82 10.63
N PRO A 107 -23.54 -19.07 10.85
CA PRO A 107 -23.59 -18.02 11.85
C PRO A 107 -23.14 -18.57 13.21
N PRO A 108 -22.37 -17.79 14.00
CA PRO A 108 -21.89 -18.26 15.29
C PRO A 108 -23.11 -18.60 16.16
N SER A 109 -23.24 -19.88 16.50
CA SER A 109 -24.05 -20.27 17.65
C SER A 109 -23.48 -19.54 18.87
N LEU A 110 -24.36 -18.82 19.57
CA LEU A 110 -24.03 -18.11 20.81
C LEU A 110 -23.12 -19.00 21.68
N PRO A 111 -21.98 -18.49 22.17
CA PRO A 111 -21.12 -19.28 23.03
C PRO A 111 -21.93 -19.73 24.25
N PRO A 112 -21.87 -21.01 24.66
CA PRO A 112 -22.44 -21.41 25.93
C PRO A 112 -21.75 -20.62 27.03
N SER A 113 -22.56 -20.08 27.94
CA SER A 113 -22.15 -19.33 29.12
C SER A 113 -21.02 -20.08 29.83
N ALA A 114 -19.82 -19.47 29.87
CA ALA A 114 -18.67 -20.04 30.54
C ALA A 114 -18.96 -20.13 32.04
N SER A 115 -19.22 -21.35 32.51
CA SER A 115 -19.24 -21.67 33.92
C SER A 115 -17.84 -21.48 34.49
N ALA A 116 -17.76 -20.61 35.49
CA ALA A 116 -16.57 -20.36 36.28
C ALA A 116 -16.00 -21.67 36.82
N SER A 117 -14.77 -21.99 36.43
CA SER A 117 -13.94 -22.99 37.08
C SER A 117 -12.79 -22.27 37.79
N ALA A 118 -12.70 -22.50 39.10
CA ALA A 118 -11.74 -21.89 40.00
C ALA A 118 -10.31 -22.43 39.77
N PRO A 119 -9.26 -21.67 40.14
CA PRO A 119 -7.86 -22.00 39.82
C PRO A 119 -7.23 -22.88 40.90
N GLY A 120 -6.41 -23.84 40.47
CA GLY A 120 -5.67 -24.72 41.38
C GLY A 120 -4.66 -25.58 40.64
N GLY A 121 -3.72 -24.95 39.92
CA GLY A 121 -2.62 -25.66 39.26
C GLY A 121 -1.42 -24.73 39.10
N ALA A 122 -0.30 -25.08 39.72
CA ALA A 122 0.97 -24.37 39.59
C ALA A 122 1.45 -24.45 38.13
N MET A 123 1.22 -23.40 37.35
CA MET A 123 1.75 -23.30 35.99
C MET A 123 3.27 -23.14 36.03
N SER A 124 3.97 -24.10 35.41
CA SER A 124 5.36 -23.92 34.98
C SER A 124 5.44 -22.73 34.02
N VAL A 125 6.41 -21.84 34.20
CA VAL A 125 6.67 -20.72 33.29
C VAL A 125 7.05 -21.30 31.93
N SER A 126 6.13 -21.26 30.97
CA SER A 126 6.42 -21.59 29.58
C SER A 126 7.43 -20.57 29.05
N THR A 127 8.57 -21.04 28.55
CA THR A 127 9.59 -20.19 27.94
C THR A 127 9.03 -19.55 26.67
N GLU A 128 9.05 -18.22 26.58
CA GLU A 128 8.62 -17.49 25.38
C GLU A 128 9.51 -17.90 24.18
N ARG A 129 8.89 -18.21 23.04
CA ARG A 129 9.63 -18.56 21.82
C ARG A 129 10.02 -17.29 21.06
N ILE A 130 11.26 -17.21 20.59
CA ILE A 130 11.75 -16.13 19.73
C ILE A 130 11.59 -16.55 18.26
N LEU A 131 11.03 -15.68 17.43
CA LEU A 131 10.81 -15.92 16.00
C LEU A 131 11.68 -14.98 15.16
N PRO A 132 12.38 -15.49 14.13
CA PRO A 132 12.93 -14.62 13.10
C PRO A 132 11.80 -13.94 12.32
N THR A 133 11.98 -12.69 11.94
CA THR A 133 10.98 -11.90 11.20
C THR A 133 11.11 -12.06 9.68
N GLY A 134 12.35 -12.21 9.17
CA GLY A 134 12.70 -12.20 7.75
C GLY A 134 12.68 -10.82 7.07
N TRP A 135 12.51 -9.72 7.82
CA TRP A 135 12.28 -8.38 7.23
C TRP A 135 13.44 -7.88 6.35
N GLY A 136 14.69 -8.06 6.79
CA GLY A 136 15.86 -7.67 6.00
C GLY A 136 16.22 -8.61 4.84
N GLN A 137 15.58 -9.80 4.76
CA GLN A 137 15.85 -10.81 3.72
C GLN A 137 14.80 -10.79 2.60
N SER A 138 13.63 -10.21 2.85
CA SER A 138 12.50 -10.18 1.92
C SER A 138 11.76 -8.86 2.10
N TYR A 139 12.00 -7.94 1.18
CA TYR A 139 11.27 -6.69 1.07
C TYR A 139 10.55 -6.62 -0.30
N PRO A 140 9.52 -5.78 -0.43
CA PRO A 140 8.70 -5.71 -1.64
C PRO A 140 9.52 -5.38 -2.90
N GLN A 141 9.15 -5.95 -4.05
CA GLN A 141 9.75 -5.53 -5.32
C GLN A 141 9.18 -4.19 -5.78
N ALA A 142 10.06 -3.25 -6.10
CA ALA A 142 9.66 -1.97 -6.67
C ALA A 142 9.25 -2.17 -8.14
N PRO A 143 8.17 -1.53 -8.62
CA PRO A 143 7.77 -1.65 -10.01
C PRO A 143 8.80 -1.00 -10.93
N LEU A 144 9.13 -1.67 -12.03
CA LEU A 144 9.96 -1.12 -13.09
C LEU A 144 9.17 -0.09 -13.91
N SER A 145 9.78 1.06 -14.16
CA SER A 145 9.24 2.06 -15.09
C SER A 145 10.39 2.76 -15.81
N PRO A 146 10.42 2.75 -17.16
CA PRO A 146 11.41 3.49 -17.93
C PRO A 146 11.20 5.00 -17.85
N TRP A 147 10.02 5.44 -17.41
CA TRP A 147 9.62 6.85 -17.33
C TRP A 147 10.09 7.54 -16.05
N VAL A 148 10.67 6.79 -15.11
CA VAL A 148 11.24 7.35 -13.88
C VAL A 148 12.69 7.70 -14.13
N PRO A 149 13.14 8.92 -13.77
CA PRO A 149 14.54 9.27 -13.83
C PRO A 149 15.45 8.26 -13.10
N PRO A 150 16.72 8.09 -13.52
CA PRO A 150 17.69 7.33 -12.72
C PRO A 150 17.92 8.00 -11.36
N VAL A 151 18.50 7.27 -10.40
CA VAL A 151 18.93 7.86 -9.12
C VAL A 151 19.92 8.99 -9.42
N PRO A 152 19.73 10.20 -8.87
CA PRO A 152 20.68 11.29 -9.08
C PRO A 152 22.11 10.89 -8.67
N PRO A 153 23.15 11.14 -9.50
CA PRO A 153 24.50 10.63 -9.22
C PRO A 153 25.09 11.06 -7.88
N ARG A 154 24.78 12.29 -7.43
CA ARG A 154 25.21 12.80 -6.12
C ARG A 154 24.54 12.08 -4.96
N LEU A 155 23.26 11.74 -5.10
CA LEU A 155 22.56 10.91 -4.11
C LEU A 155 23.20 9.52 -4.05
N LEU A 156 23.46 8.89 -5.20
CA LEU A 156 24.09 7.57 -5.25
C LEU A 156 25.48 7.57 -4.58
N GLN A 157 26.30 8.59 -4.82
CA GLN A 157 27.60 8.75 -4.15
C GLN A 157 27.47 8.91 -2.63
N ASP A 158 26.48 9.66 -2.16
CA ASP A 158 26.25 9.83 -0.73
C ASP A 158 25.72 8.53 -0.09
N LEU A 159 24.84 7.78 -0.76
CA LEU A 159 24.38 6.47 -0.28
C LEU A 159 25.52 5.45 -0.19
N GLN A 160 26.45 5.43 -1.14
CA GLN A 160 27.65 4.59 -1.09
C GLN A 160 28.55 4.90 0.12
N LYS A 161 28.63 6.17 0.53
CA LYS A 161 29.40 6.57 1.72
C LYS A 161 28.72 6.18 3.04
N MET A 162 27.42 5.90 3.02
CA MET A 162 26.67 5.45 4.20
C MET A 162 26.86 3.96 4.48
N ASP A 163 27.66 3.25 3.68
CA ASP A 163 27.95 1.81 3.81
C ASP A 163 26.68 0.92 3.78
N LEU A 164 25.67 1.37 3.00
CA LEU A 164 24.43 0.63 2.81
C LEU A 164 24.57 -0.34 1.63
N VAL A 165 24.43 -1.64 1.89
CA VAL A 165 24.36 -2.66 0.82
C VAL A 165 22.99 -2.58 0.16
N MET A 166 22.95 -2.12 -1.09
CA MET A 166 21.72 -2.03 -1.89
C MET A 166 21.86 -2.84 -3.17
N ASP A 167 20.90 -3.72 -3.42
CA ASP A 167 20.75 -4.36 -4.72
C ASP A 167 20.01 -3.44 -5.73
N GLU A 168 19.81 -3.92 -6.95
CA GLU A 168 19.11 -3.16 -7.99
C GLU A 168 17.67 -2.78 -7.61
N ASN A 169 16.95 -3.66 -6.92
CA ASN A 169 15.57 -3.45 -6.50
C ASN A 169 15.47 -2.44 -5.35
N ALA A 170 16.44 -2.43 -4.44
CA ALA A 170 16.57 -1.39 -3.42
C ALA A 170 16.78 -0.01 -4.05
N LEU A 171 17.63 0.08 -5.08
CA LEU A 171 17.83 1.31 -5.84
C LEU A 171 16.56 1.76 -6.58
N LEU A 172 15.73 0.84 -7.06
CA LEU A 172 14.42 1.18 -7.65
C LEU A 172 13.49 1.85 -6.63
N TRP A 173 13.43 1.36 -5.38
CA TRP A 173 12.65 2.04 -4.33
C TRP A 173 13.17 3.44 -4.05
N VAL A 174 14.49 3.63 -4.04
CA VAL A 174 15.11 4.96 -3.89
C VAL A 174 14.74 5.87 -5.08
N ARG A 175 14.74 5.36 -6.32
CA ARG A 175 14.31 6.14 -7.52
C ARG A 175 12.89 6.65 -7.38
N TRP A 176 11.97 5.79 -6.93
CA TRP A 176 10.59 6.18 -6.71
C TRP A 176 10.45 7.19 -5.58
N ALA A 177 11.19 7.00 -4.49
CA ALA A 177 11.19 7.90 -3.35
C ALA A 177 11.78 9.30 -3.65
N CYS A 178 12.52 9.46 -4.76
CA CYS A 178 13.00 10.75 -5.24
C CYS A 178 11.89 11.61 -5.89
N LEU A 179 10.72 11.03 -6.20
CA LEU A 179 9.64 11.74 -6.88
C LEU A 179 8.71 12.41 -5.87
N HIS A 180 8.48 13.70 -6.02
CA HIS A 180 7.36 14.34 -5.34
C HIS A 180 6.03 13.96 -6.01
N SER A 181 4.93 13.92 -5.25
CA SER A 181 3.60 13.57 -5.77
C SER A 181 3.18 14.44 -6.96
N SER A 182 3.54 15.73 -6.96
CA SER A 182 3.31 16.63 -8.11
C SER A 182 4.00 16.16 -9.40
N TYR A 183 5.22 15.61 -9.30
CA TYR A 183 5.93 15.10 -10.47
C TYR A 183 5.27 13.83 -11.00
N LEU A 184 4.85 12.95 -10.09
CA LEU A 184 4.15 11.72 -10.42
C LEU A 184 2.85 12.02 -11.20
N TYR A 185 2.07 13.01 -10.75
CA TYR A 185 0.87 13.45 -11.46
C TYR A 185 1.14 14.08 -12.83
N GLU A 186 2.19 14.91 -12.95
CA GLU A 186 2.43 15.69 -14.17
C GLU A 186 3.22 14.93 -15.24
N SER A 187 4.14 14.06 -14.84
CA SER A 187 5.17 13.48 -15.71
C SER A 187 5.07 11.95 -15.84
N VAL A 188 4.28 11.28 -14.99
CA VAL A 188 4.10 9.83 -14.99
C VAL A 188 2.62 9.48 -14.90
N SER A 189 1.85 9.86 -15.92
CA SER A 189 0.38 9.75 -15.96
C SER A 189 -0.17 8.34 -15.71
N ASP A 190 0.60 7.29 -16.00
CA ASP A 190 0.27 5.87 -15.73
C ASP A 190 1.18 5.25 -14.64
N SER A 191 1.62 6.03 -13.66
CA SER A 191 2.57 5.57 -12.64
C SER A 191 2.14 4.24 -11.98
N PRO A 192 3.00 3.20 -11.96
CA PRO A 192 2.75 1.99 -11.19
C PRO A 192 2.84 2.21 -9.68
N ILE A 193 3.21 3.43 -9.24
CA ILE A 193 3.17 3.86 -7.85
C ILE A 193 2.12 4.95 -7.65
N SER A 194 1.30 4.83 -6.60
CA SER A 194 0.37 5.90 -6.21
C SER A 194 1.03 6.91 -5.24
N PRO A 195 0.55 8.16 -5.16
CA PRO A 195 1.04 9.13 -4.18
C PRO A 195 0.98 8.64 -2.73
N ALA A 196 -0.02 7.82 -2.40
CA ALA A 196 -0.16 7.25 -1.05
C ALA A 196 1.02 6.32 -0.67
N VAL A 197 1.69 5.69 -1.64
CA VAL A 197 2.95 4.96 -1.36
C VAL A 197 4.03 5.92 -0.91
N LEU A 198 4.16 7.08 -1.56
CA LEU A 198 5.14 8.10 -1.18
C LEU A 198 4.84 8.61 0.25
N ASP A 199 3.57 8.83 0.59
CA ASP A 199 3.17 9.22 1.94
C ASP A 199 3.43 8.13 2.98
N LEU A 200 3.22 6.86 2.63
CA LEU A 200 3.54 5.71 3.47
C LEU A 200 5.05 5.62 3.74
N LEU A 201 5.87 5.75 2.70
CA LEU A 201 7.33 5.80 2.82
C LEU A 201 7.75 7.01 3.69
N ALA A 202 7.18 8.20 3.47
CA ALA A 202 7.46 9.37 4.29
C ALA A 202 7.14 9.12 5.78
N THR A 203 6.01 8.47 6.06
CA THR A 203 5.59 8.14 7.43
C THR A 203 6.49 7.11 8.07
N LEU A 204 6.94 6.11 7.31
CA LEU A 204 7.93 5.13 7.75
C LEU A 204 9.26 5.83 8.08
N GLY A 205 9.79 6.62 7.16
CA GLY A 205 11.05 7.35 7.36
C GLY A 205 10.99 8.30 8.56
N ARG A 206 9.85 8.95 8.79
CA ARG A 206 9.65 9.78 9.99
C ARG A 206 9.69 8.98 11.29
N GLY A 207 9.18 7.75 11.32
CA GLY A 207 9.27 6.87 12.49
C GLY A 207 10.73 6.56 12.83
N TRP A 208 11.48 6.08 11.84
CA TRP A 208 12.91 5.76 11.98
C TRP A 208 13.77 6.97 12.38
N MET A 209 13.49 8.13 11.78
CA MET A 209 14.15 9.39 12.15
C MET A 209 13.97 9.72 13.64
N ARG A 210 12.76 9.51 14.19
CA ARG A 210 12.46 9.83 15.60
C ARG A 210 13.17 8.88 16.56
N LEU A 211 13.27 7.59 16.23
CA LEU A 211 14.05 6.63 17.02
C LEU A 211 15.55 6.97 17.00
N ALA A 212 16.11 7.19 15.81
CA ALA A 212 17.50 7.59 15.64
C ALA A 212 17.83 8.90 16.37
N MET A 213 16.91 9.86 16.38
CA MET A 213 17.06 11.08 17.19
C MET A 213 17.16 10.76 18.68
N LEU A 214 16.29 9.91 19.23
CA LEU A 214 16.32 9.55 20.66
C LEU A 214 17.64 8.86 21.03
N ASP A 215 18.09 7.89 20.23
CA ASP A 215 19.34 7.17 20.47
C ASP A 215 20.56 8.08 20.34
N ARG A 216 20.59 8.96 19.33
CA ARG A 216 21.66 9.95 19.14
C ARG A 216 21.73 10.94 20.29
N VAL A 217 20.59 11.45 20.77
CA VAL A 217 20.60 12.34 21.95
C VAL A 217 21.05 11.59 23.20
N ARG A 218 20.64 10.33 23.37
CA ARG A 218 21.09 9.49 24.49
C ARG A 218 22.61 9.28 24.46
N ALA A 219 23.17 9.01 23.29
CA ALA A 219 24.62 8.88 23.11
C ALA A 219 25.38 10.18 23.41
N GLN A 220 24.81 11.34 23.08
CA GLN A 220 25.43 12.66 23.29
C GLN A 220 25.28 13.20 24.73
N ARG A 221 24.14 12.95 25.38
CA ARG A 221 23.76 13.60 26.65
C ARG A 221 23.60 12.64 27.83
N GLY A 222 23.61 11.33 27.60
CA GLY A 222 23.26 10.31 28.58
C GLY A 222 21.78 9.97 28.58
N ASP A 223 21.36 9.11 29.52
CA ASP A 223 19.99 8.63 29.62
C ASP A 223 18.95 9.74 29.79
N LEU A 224 17.85 9.62 29.04
CA LEU A 224 16.66 10.44 29.20
C LEU A 224 15.86 9.92 30.40
N THR A 225 15.62 10.78 31.38
CA THR A 225 15.13 10.41 32.71
C THR A 225 13.70 10.86 32.96
N THR A 226 13.19 11.80 32.17
CA THR A 226 11.81 12.31 32.29
C THR A 226 11.09 12.33 30.95
N ASN A 227 9.75 12.24 30.98
CA ASN A 227 8.90 12.34 29.79
C ASN A 227 9.10 13.68 29.05
N ALA A 228 9.43 14.75 29.79
CA ALA A 228 9.68 16.07 29.24
C ALA A 228 10.96 16.11 28.40
N GLU A 229 12.02 15.40 28.81
CA GLU A 229 13.26 15.28 28.04
C GLU A 229 13.03 14.52 26.73
N VAL A 230 12.34 13.37 26.80
CA VAL A 230 11.96 12.58 25.61
C VAL A 230 11.11 13.43 24.65
N SER A 231 10.07 14.08 25.18
CA SER A 231 9.22 14.98 24.39
C SER A 231 9.99 16.16 23.80
N GLY A 232 10.99 16.69 24.51
CA GLY A 232 11.85 17.78 24.04
C GLY A 232 12.72 17.38 22.85
N VAL A 233 13.27 16.15 22.87
CA VAL A 233 13.97 15.59 21.70
C VAL A 233 13.02 15.44 20.52
N LEU A 234 11.87 14.82 20.74
CA LEU A 234 10.87 14.58 19.70
C LEU A 234 10.24 15.86 19.13
N ALA A 235 10.22 16.95 19.90
CA ALA A 235 9.81 18.27 19.43
C ALA A 235 10.83 18.89 18.45
N SER A 236 12.07 18.41 18.43
CA SER A 236 13.12 18.82 17.48
C SER A 236 13.00 18.14 16.12
N ASP A 237 11.99 17.28 15.89
CA ASP A 237 11.71 16.57 14.63
C ASP A 237 11.67 17.53 13.43
N HIS A 238 11.02 18.69 13.57
CA HIS A 238 11.00 19.72 12.53
C HIS A 238 12.42 20.22 12.17
N HIS A 239 13.33 20.32 13.14
CA HIS A 239 14.69 20.76 12.86
C HIS A 239 15.46 19.73 12.05
N ALA A 240 15.34 18.45 12.39
CA ALA A 240 15.94 17.35 11.63
C ALA A 240 15.41 17.32 10.18
N ARG A 241 14.09 17.44 10.00
CA ARG A 241 13.47 17.47 8.67
C ARG A 241 13.94 18.66 7.83
N ALA A 242 14.07 19.84 8.43
CA ALA A 242 14.59 21.02 7.73
C ALA A 242 16.06 20.87 7.30
N LEU A 243 16.90 20.21 8.10
CA LEU A 243 18.29 19.92 7.72
C LEU A 243 18.35 18.89 6.56
N LEU A 244 17.50 17.87 6.60
CA LEU A 244 17.42 16.88 5.52
C LEU A 244 16.84 17.46 4.23
N ALA A 245 15.89 18.39 4.33
CA ALA A 245 15.41 19.17 3.19
C ALA A 245 16.53 19.96 2.50
N ALA A 246 17.46 20.55 3.26
CA ALA A 246 18.64 21.20 2.70
C ALA A 246 19.56 20.20 1.99
N TRP A 247 19.78 19.02 2.60
CA TRP A 247 20.54 17.93 1.99
C TRP A 247 19.94 17.45 0.65
N ILE A 248 18.60 17.38 0.53
CA ILE A 248 17.92 17.09 -0.74
C ILE A 248 18.23 18.13 -1.82
N GLY A 249 18.30 19.40 -1.44
CA GLY A 249 18.71 20.49 -2.35
C GLY A 249 20.16 20.33 -2.82
N ASP A 250 21.09 20.07 -1.89
CA ASP A 250 22.53 19.96 -2.19
C ASP A 250 22.85 18.76 -3.11
N THR A 251 22.15 17.64 -2.88
CA THR A 251 22.29 16.41 -3.67
C THR A 251 21.46 16.44 -4.96
N GLN A 252 20.56 17.41 -5.12
CA GLN A 252 19.58 17.45 -6.21
C GLN A 252 18.80 16.13 -6.32
N ALA A 253 18.47 15.56 -5.16
CA ALA A 253 17.87 14.23 -5.06
C ALA A 253 16.41 14.19 -5.57
N ALA A 254 15.71 15.31 -5.59
CA ALA A 254 14.26 15.35 -5.78
C ALA A 254 13.81 15.81 -7.17
N PHE A 255 12.74 15.19 -7.67
CA PHE A 255 12.02 15.58 -8.88
C PHE A 255 10.65 16.17 -8.53
N TYR A 256 10.39 17.39 -9.03
CA TYR A 256 9.19 18.16 -8.73
C TYR A 256 8.39 18.46 -10.00
N GLY A 257 7.07 18.56 -9.88
CA GLY A 257 6.21 19.04 -10.96
C GLY A 257 6.51 20.51 -11.25
N LYS A 258 6.16 21.00 -12.44
CA LYS A 258 6.45 22.36 -12.91
C LYS A 258 5.99 23.43 -11.91
N GLY A 259 4.80 23.24 -11.33
CA GLY A 259 4.24 24.18 -10.35
C GLY A 259 5.05 24.22 -9.05
N GLU A 260 5.42 23.05 -8.52
CA GLU A 260 6.20 22.94 -7.28
C GLU A 260 7.65 23.40 -7.49
N ALA A 261 8.26 23.05 -8.62
CA ALA A 261 9.59 23.50 -9.01
C ALA A 261 9.66 25.04 -9.11
N ALA A 262 8.64 25.70 -9.67
CA ALA A 262 8.57 27.15 -9.74
C ALA A 262 8.43 27.81 -8.35
N GLN A 263 7.70 27.18 -7.43
CA GLN A 263 7.60 27.68 -6.05
C GLN A 263 8.93 27.59 -5.32
N LEU A 264 9.67 26.50 -5.52
CA LEU A 264 11.01 26.33 -4.95
C LEU A 264 12.01 27.33 -5.55
N ALA A 265 11.99 27.53 -6.86
CA ALA A 265 12.86 28.48 -7.56
C ALA A 265 12.61 29.94 -7.12
N THR A 266 11.37 30.29 -6.77
CA THR A 266 11.02 31.62 -6.25
C THR A 266 11.27 31.78 -4.75
N GLY A 267 11.82 30.77 -4.08
CA GLY A 267 12.13 30.78 -2.65
C GLY A 267 10.90 30.76 -1.74
N ARG A 268 9.73 30.39 -2.27
CA ARG A 268 8.51 30.24 -1.48
C ARG A 268 8.67 29.02 -0.56
N ARG A 269 8.25 29.15 0.70
CA ARG A 269 8.34 28.03 1.66
C ARG A 269 7.38 26.92 1.24
N THR A 270 7.94 25.75 0.91
CA THR A 270 7.18 24.52 0.67
C THR A 270 7.76 23.39 1.52
N SER A 271 6.95 22.39 1.85
CA SER A 271 7.38 21.19 2.57
C SER A 271 7.79 20.04 1.64
N ALA A 272 7.81 20.27 0.32
CA ALA A 272 8.09 19.22 -0.65
C ALA A 272 9.49 18.60 -0.50
N PRO A 273 10.58 19.37 -0.23
CA PRO A 273 11.89 18.78 0.06
C PRO A 273 11.90 17.96 1.36
N GLU A 274 11.15 18.37 2.39
CA GLU A 274 11.02 17.58 3.62
C GLU A 274 10.29 16.26 3.36
N ALA A 275 9.24 16.27 2.53
CA ALA A 275 8.49 15.08 2.18
C ALA A 275 9.38 14.07 1.43
N VAL A 276 10.12 14.53 0.40
CA VAL A 276 11.03 13.67 -0.37
C VAL A 276 12.17 13.13 0.50
N ALA A 277 12.73 13.93 1.42
CA ALA A 277 13.73 13.44 2.38
C ALA A 277 13.21 12.27 3.23
N MET A 278 11.98 12.39 3.74
CA MET A 278 11.36 11.33 4.53
C MET A 278 11.00 10.12 3.67
N GLN A 279 10.60 10.32 2.40
CA GLN A 279 10.36 9.23 1.45
C GLN A 279 11.62 8.41 1.21
N ILE A 280 12.74 9.08 0.93
CA ILE A 280 14.03 8.42 0.70
C ILE A 280 14.46 7.65 1.94
N LEU A 281 14.39 8.26 3.12
CA LEU A 281 14.68 7.54 4.36
C LEU A 281 13.73 6.35 4.58
N GLY A 282 12.44 6.52 4.28
CA GLY A 282 11.47 5.43 4.32
C GLY A 282 11.82 4.26 3.42
N ALA A 283 12.21 4.54 2.17
CA ALA A 283 12.65 3.54 1.22
C ALA A 283 13.93 2.83 1.69
N LEU A 284 14.92 3.57 2.19
CA LEU A 284 16.14 2.98 2.74
C LEU A 284 15.84 2.09 3.95
N SER A 285 15.05 2.57 4.91
CA SER A 285 14.67 1.77 6.07
C SER A 285 13.78 0.58 5.71
N LEU A 286 12.96 0.65 4.66
CA LEU A 286 12.16 -0.47 4.15
C LEU A 286 13.06 -1.60 3.64
N VAL A 287 14.11 -1.26 2.87
CA VAL A 287 14.98 -2.26 2.23
C VAL A 287 16.03 -2.82 3.19
N THR A 288 16.51 -2.02 4.14
CA THR A 288 17.50 -2.48 5.14
C THR A 288 16.88 -3.12 6.36
N ALA A 289 15.60 -2.86 6.63
CA ALA A 289 14.93 -3.21 7.89
C ALA A 289 15.74 -2.78 9.13
N SER A 290 16.26 -1.54 9.11
CA SER A 290 17.23 -1.06 10.10
C SER A 290 17.12 0.45 10.36
N GLN A 291 17.53 0.87 11.55
CA GLN A 291 17.73 2.28 11.91
C GLN A 291 18.96 2.91 11.24
N ALA A 292 19.94 2.11 10.80
CA ALA A 292 21.23 2.59 10.30
C ALA A 292 21.14 3.70 9.23
N PRO A 293 20.21 3.68 8.25
CA PRO A 293 20.07 4.80 7.31
C PRO A 293 19.70 6.13 7.98
N ALA A 294 18.87 6.10 9.02
CA ALA A 294 18.51 7.30 9.78
C ALA A 294 19.71 7.85 10.58
N ASP A 295 20.49 6.96 11.20
CA ASP A 295 21.69 7.34 11.96
C ASP A 295 22.75 7.98 11.03
N ALA A 296 23.02 7.35 9.89
CA ALA A 296 23.96 7.85 8.89
C ALA A 296 23.54 9.22 8.33
N LEU A 297 22.23 9.41 8.07
CA LEU A 297 21.71 10.70 7.62
C LEU A 297 21.79 11.79 8.71
N LEU A 298 21.46 11.46 9.96
CA LEU A 298 21.60 12.40 11.09
C LEU A 298 23.05 12.81 11.31
N GLU A 299 24.00 11.90 11.12
CA GLU A 299 25.43 12.21 11.15
C GLU A 299 25.84 13.10 9.97
N ARG A 300 25.39 12.75 8.75
CA ARG A 300 25.69 13.50 7.52
C ARG A 300 25.22 14.95 7.57
N VAL A 301 24.06 15.22 8.18
CA VAL A 301 23.56 16.59 8.40
C VAL A 301 24.04 17.21 9.72
N SER A 302 24.91 16.51 10.44
CA SER A 302 25.46 16.96 11.73
C SER A 302 24.37 17.38 12.72
N PHE A 303 23.29 16.61 12.79
CA PHE A 303 22.16 16.93 13.65
C PHE A 303 22.60 17.00 15.12
N SER A 304 22.25 18.11 15.75
CA SER A 304 22.34 18.33 17.18
C SER A 304 21.01 18.88 17.69
N PRO A 305 20.39 18.24 18.69
CA PRO A 305 19.14 18.72 19.26
C PRO A 305 19.34 20.12 19.87
N ARG A 306 18.58 21.11 19.40
CA ARG A 306 18.56 22.43 20.05
C ARG A 306 17.94 22.30 21.43
N SER A 307 18.76 22.22 22.49
CA SER A 307 18.25 22.34 23.86
C SER A 307 17.96 23.82 24.11
N GLU A 308 16.71 24.21 23.95
CA GLU A 308 16.27 25.45 24.56
C GLU A 308 16.01 25.18 26.04
N PRO A 309 16.60 25.94 26.97
CA PRO A 309 16.25 25.83 28.38
C PRO A 309 14.76 26.17 28.57
N ASP A 310 14.17 25.72 29.68
CA ASP A 310 12.85 26.20 30.06
C ASP A 310 12.95 27.69 30.41
N TRP A 311 12.70 28.54 29.42
CA TRP A 311 12.83 29.99 29.52
C TRP A 311 11.99 30.59 30.63
N VAL A 312 10.87 29.97 31.01
CA VAL A 312 10.03 30.46 32.11
C VAL A 312 10.73 30.19 33.43
N THR A 313 11.22 28.96 33.63
CA THR A 313 11.94 28.57 34.85
C THR A 313 13.30 29.26 34.96
N LEU A 314 14.01 29.45 33.84
CA LEU A 314 15.27 30.17 33.78
C LEU A 314 15.06 31.66 34.11
N LEU A 315 14.02 32.29 33.56
CA LEU A 315 13.64 33.65 33.92
C LEU A 315 13.31 33.75 35.42
N SER A 316 12.48 32.86 35.96
CA SER A 316 12.09 32.88 37.37
C SER A 316 13.27 32.65 38.31
N SER A 317 14.23 31.80 37.95
CA SER A 317 15.43 31.52 38.76
C SER A 317 16.50 32.61 38.66
N ALA A 318 16.58 33.31 37.53
CA ALA A 318 17.51 34.43 37.35
C ALA A 318 17.03 35.74 37.99
N LEU A 319 15.72 35.88 38.25
CA LEU A 319 15.13 37.05 38.89
C LEU A 319 15.00 36.87 40.41
N LYS A 320 15.31 37.93 41.17
CA LYS A 320 15.12 37.95 42.64
C LYS A 320 13.66 38.14 43.08
N ARG A 321 12.80 38.61 42.16
CA ARG A 321 11.36 38.83 42.36
C ARG A 321 10.61 38.26 41.17
N GLU A 322 9.40 37.75 41.40
CA GLU A 322 8.60 37.22 40.30
C GLU A 322 8.28 38.31 39.26
N PRO A 323 8.39 37.99 37.96
CA PRO A 323 8.04 38.91 36.88
C PRO A 323 6.52 39.14 36.84
N GLU A 324 6.10 40.37 36.56
CA GLU A 324 4.72 40.69 36.22
C GLU A 324 4.40 40.19 34.81
N ILE A 325 3.27 39.50 34.64
CA ILE A 325 2.88 38.89 33.37
C ILE A 325 1.50 39.38 32.97
N VAL A 326 1.46 40.26 31.98
CA VAL A 326 0.21 40.79 31.39
C VAL A 326 -0.12 39.98 30.14
N ARG A 327 -1.40 39.62 29.98
CA ARG A 327 -1.88 38.79 28.87
C ARG A 327 -2.98 39.53 28.13
N SER A 328 -2.89 39.55 26.81
CA SER A 328 -3.96 40.00 25.92
C SER A 328 -4.14 39.00 24.79
N PHE A 329 -5.26 39.09 24.08
CA PHE A 329 -5.54 38.24 22.93
C PHE A 329 -6.25 39.04 21.84
N SER A 330 -6.09 38.60 20.60
CA SER A 330 -6.73 39.17 19.42
C SER A 330 -7.02 38.08 18.38
N GLY A 331 -8.01 38.32 17.51
CA GLY A 331 -8.38 37.41 16.42
C GLY A 331 -9.65 36.58 16.70
N PRO A 332 -10.19 35.92 15.67
CA PRO A 332 -11.40 35.10 15.78
C PRO A 332 -11.15 33.83 16.61
N ASP A 333 -12.21 33.24 17.18
CA ASP A 333 -12.10 32.10 18.11
C ASP A 333 -11.34 30.88 17.57
N HIS A 334 -11.35 30.68 16.25
CA HIS A 334 -10.64 29.60 15.58
C HIS A 334 -9.18 29.93 15.20
N ASP A 335 -8.74 31.18 15.36
CA ASP A 335 -7.36 31.64 15.07
C ASP A 335 -6.90 32.73 16.07
N ARG A 336 -7.06 32.45 17.37
CA ARG A 336 -6.67 33.38 18.42
C ARG A 336 -5.15 33.50 18.51
N THR A 337 -4.67 34.74 18.43
CA THR A 337 -3.28 35.10 18.75
C THR A 337 -3.23 35.66 20.17
N PHE A 338 -2.41 35.07 21.02
CA PHE A 338 -2.18 35.54 22.39
C PHE A 338 -0.90 36.34 22.44
N THR A 339 -0.95 37.50 23.10
CA THR A 339 0.21 38.34 23.37
C THR A 339 0.48 38.30 24.86
N VAL A 340 1.71 37.99 25.24
CA VAL A 340 2.14 38.01 26.64
C VAL A 340 3.28 39.00 26.80
N THR A 341 3.14 39.90 27.76
CA THR A 341 4.17 40.85 28.17
C THR A 341 4.74 40.41 29.50
N VAL A 342 6.05 40.24 29.56
CA VAL A 342 6.82 39.93 30.77
C VAL A 342 7.53 41.20 31.19
N THR A 343 7.25 41.67 32.42
CA THR A 343 7.87 42.86 33.01
C THR A 343 8.62 42.48 34.28
N ALA A 344 9.91 42.81 34.36
CA ALA A 344 10.73 42.63 35.56
C ALA A 344 11.82 43.70 35.63
N ASN A 345 12.25 44.08 36.83
CA ASN A 345 13.30 45.10 37.04
C ASN A 345 13.11 46.41 36.23
N GLY A 346 11.87 46.82 35.96
CA GLY A 346 11.54 48.02 35.16
C GLY A 346 11.66 47.86 33.64
N LEU A 347 11.95 46.66 33.13
CA LEU A 347 12.05 46.33 31.71
C LEU A 347 10.87 45.44 31.31
N SER A 348 10.38 45.56 30.08
CA SER A 348 9.23 44.79 29.58
C SER A 348 9.46 44.28 28.17
N VAL A 349 9.13 43.00 27.93
CA VAL A 349 9.22 42.37 26.61
C VAL A 349 7.92 41.64 26.31
N SER A 350 7.39 41.84 25.10
CA SER A 350 6.16 41.21 24.62
C SER A 350 6.45 40.20 23.52
N ALA A 351 5.70 39.09 23.51
CA ALA A 351 5.73 38.13 22.41
C ALA A 351 4.36 37.50 22.15
N ASN A 352 4.18 37.06 20.91
CA ASN A 352 2.93 36.47 20.42
C ASN A 352 3.02 34.94 20.32
N GLY A 353 1.89 34.25 20.43
CA GLY A 353 1.80 32.81 20.21
C GLY A 353 0.37 32.31 20.05
N ARG A 354 0.21 31.11 19.48
CA ARG A 354 -1.10 30.44 19.28
C ARG A 354 -1.76 29.95 20.58
N SER A 355 -1.05 30.05 21.71
CA SER A 355 -1.58 29.80 23.04
C SER A 355 -0.92 30.73 24.05
N VAL A 356 -1.58 31.00 25.18
CA VAL A 356 -1.00 31.76 26.30
C VAL A 356 0.32 31.15 26.76
N LYS A 357 0.44 29.82 26.78
CA LYS A 357 1.67 29.12 27.19
C LYS A 357 2.80 29.33 26.20
N ALA A 358 2.51 29.28 24.90
CA ALA A 358 3.50 29.53 23.84
C ALA A 358 3.97 30.99 23.84
N ALA A 359 3.03 31.93 23.92
CA ALA A 359 3.31 33.37 24.02
C ALA A 359 4.14 33.70 25.27
N ARG A 360 3.80 33.12 26.42
CA ARG A 360 4.57 33.27 27.67
C ARG A 360 5.99 32.72 27.55
N LYS A 361 6.16 31.53 26.95
CA LYS A 361 7.50 30.96 26.70
C LYS A 361 8.32 31.86 25.79
N ALA A 362 7.71 32.37 24.70
CA ALA A 362 8.37 33.28 23.77
C ALA A 362 8.76 34.61 24.41
N ALA A 363 7.88 35.21 25.22
CA ALA A 363 8.15 36.46 25.92
C ALA A 363 9.25 36.28 26.97
N SER A 364 9.23 35.17 27.72
CA SER A 364 10.27 34.84 28.70
C SER A 364 11.62 34.59 28.00
N ARG A 365 11.62 33.89 26.86
CA ARG A 365 12.82 33.68 26.02
C ARG A 365 13.41 35.01 25.55
N SER A 366 12.58 35.87 24.98
CA SER A 366 13.02 37.19 24.50
C SER A 366 13.54 38.05 25.65
N TYR A 367 12.89 38.05 26.80
CA TYR A 367 13.34 38.77 27.99
C TYR A 367 14.71 38.28 28.46
N VAL A 368 14.87 36.96 28.60
CA VAL A 368 16.15 36.37 29.03
C VAL A 368 17.26 36.69 28.03
N LEU A 369 17.02 36.54 26.73
CA LEU A 369 18.04 36.79 25.71
C LEU A 369 18.42 38.27 25.59
N GLN A 370 17.46 39.19 25.76
CA GLN A 370 17.70 40.64 25.64
C GLN A 370 18.28 41.25 26.91
N HIS A 371 17.86 40.79 28.09
CA HIS A 371 18.14 41.48 29.36
C HIS A 371 18.89 40.63 30.39
N LEU A 372 18.97 39.30 30.21
CA LEU A 372 19.71 38.38 31.10
C LEU A 372 20.60 37.40 30.30
N PRO A 373 21.42 37.87 29.34
CA PRO A 373 22.17 36.98 28.44
C PRO A 373 23.12 36.02 29.18
N HIS A 374 23.66 36.44 30.33
CA HIS A 374 24.53 35.60 31.17
C HIS A 374 23.79 34.40 31.79
N ALA A 375 22.49 34.53 32.06
CA ALA A 375 21.67 33.42 32.56
C ALA A 375 21.41 32.37 31.46
N ALA A 376 21.33 32.78 30.20
CA ALA A 376 21.23 31.87 29.06
C ALA A 376 22.53 31.11 28.80
N SER A 377 23.70 31.77 28.93
CA SER A 377 25.01 31.14 28.75
C SER A 377 25.32 30.09 29.82
N GLY A 378 24.94 30.31 31.09
CA GLY A 378 25.13 29.34 32.18
C GLY A 378 24.27 28.08 32.05
N ALA A 379 23.09 28.18 31.44
CA ALA A 379 22.18 27.05 31.25
C ALA A 379 22.56 26.18 30.03
N ALA A 380 23.24 26.74 29.02
CA ALA A 380 23.68 26.02 27.83
C ALA A 380 24.89 25.09 28.10
N SER A 381 25.61 25.29 29.21
CA SER A 381 26.82 24.54 29.57
C SER A 381 26.58 23.41 30.56
N GLY A 382 25.33 22.95 30.73
CA GLY A 382 25.00 21.82 31.59
C GLY A 382 25.72 20.54 31.14
N ARG A 383 26.85 20.24 31.79
CA ARG A 383 27.60 18.98 31.66
C ARG A 383 26.63 17.81 31.85
N ALA A 384 26.70 16.82 30.96
CA ALA A 384 25.89 15.60 31.04
C ALA A 384 25.92 15.06 32.48
N GLN A 385 24.78 15.10 33.18
CA GLN A 385 24.66 14.44 34.48
C GLN A 385 24.54 12.94 34.18
N THR A 386 25.66 12.23 34.26
CA THR A 386 25.67 10.76 34.25
C THR A 386 24.96 10.28 35.49
N HIS A 387 23.69 9.89 35.33
CA HIS A 387 22.94 9.23 36.38
C HIS A 387 23.42 7.78 36.54
N PRO A 388 23.48 7.26 37.77
CA PRO A 388 23.84 5.87 37.99
C PRO A 388 22.78 4.94 37.37
N ALA A 389 23.23 3.85 36.74
CA ALA A 389 22.36 2.83 36.19
C ALA A 389 21.47 2.20 37.28
N PRO A 390 20.22 1.80 36.92
CA PRO A 390 19.32 1.14 37.86
C PRO A 390 19.91 -0.19 38.34
N ARG A 391 19.53 -0.58 39.55
CA ARG A 391 19.88 -1.87 40.17
C ARG A 391 18.60 -2.62 40.53
N PRO A 392 18.63 -3.96 40.62
CA PRO A 392 17.47 -4.72 41.09
C PRO A 392 17.12 -4.36 42.54
N TYR A 393 15.83 -4.34 42.86
CA TYR A 393 15.40 -4.11 44.25
C TYR A 393 15.88 -5.22 45.19
N ARG A 394 16.44 -4.82 46.34
CA ARG A 394 16.82 -5.71 47.44
C ARG A 394 15.60 -5.96 48.35
N GLY A 395 14.61 -6.71 47.86
CA GLY A 395 13.38 -7.01 48.61
C GLY A 395 12.67 -8.27 48.14
N ASN A 396 11.79 -8.82 48.97
CA ASN A 396 11.05 -10.04 48.64
C ASN A 396 9.78 -9.72 47.82
N PHE A 397 9.93 -9.63 46.50
CA PHE A 397 8.85 -9.37 45.55
C PHE A 397 8.73 -10.52 44.53
N PRO A 398 8.23 -11.70 44.90
CA PRO A 398 8.31 -12.91 44.07
C PRO A 398 7.55 -12.77 42.74
N GLN A 399 6.42 -12.08 42.73
CA GLN A 399 5.65 -11.83 41.50
C GLN A 399 6.37 -10.84 40.58
N HIS A 400 6.97 -9.78 41.13
CA HIS A 400 7.78 -8.83 40.38
C HIS A 400 9.00 -9.50 39.75
N VAL A 401 9.76 -10.28 40.53
CA VAL A 401 10.93 -11.02 40.04
C VAL A 401 10.55 -11.99 38.91
N ARG A 402 9.38 -12.64 39.00
CA ARG A 402 8.88 -13.53 37.95
C ARG A 402 8.56 -12.77 36.66
N ALA A 403 7.85 -11.64 36.76
CA ALA A 403 7.54 -10.81 35.60
C ALA A 403 8.80 -10.21 34.96
N VAL A 404 9.73 -9.71 35.78
CA VAL A 404 11.06 -9.22 35.32
C VAL A 404 11.79 -10.33 34.58
N ARG A 405 11.87 -11.54 35.15
CA ARG A 405 12.55 -12.68 34.51
C ARG A 405 11.90 -13.07 33.19
N TRP A 406 10.57 -13.11 33.13
CA TRP A 406 9.87 -13.39 31.88
C TRP A 406 10.19 -12.33 30.83
N ALA A 407 10.05 -11.03 31.16
CA ALA A 407 10.32 -9.95 30.22
C ALA A 407 11.80 -9.94 29.77
N GLN A 408 12.72 -10.22 30.69
CA GLN A 408 14.14 -10.36 30.40
C GLN A 408 14.41 -11.49 29.40
N GLN A 409 13.81 -12.66 29.60
CA GLN A 409 13.99 -13.83 28.74
C GLN A 409 13.31 -13.65 27.38
N ALA A 410 12.08 -13.14 27.38
CA ALA A 410 11.29 -12.93 26.17
C ALA A 410 11.97 -11.95 25.21
N PHE A 411 12.53 -10.86 25.74
CA PHE A 411 13.17 -9.80 24.96
C PHE A 411 14.71 -9.88 24.97
N GLU A 412 15.31 -10.95 25.49
CA GLU A 412 16.77 -11.15 25.53
C GLU A 412 17.56 -9.99 26.17
N VAL A 413 17.00 -9.30 27.16
CA VAL A 413 17.65 -8.16 27.79
C VAL A 413 18.64 -8.64 28.85
N ALA A 414 19.91 -8.24 28.75
CA ALA A 414 20.94 -8.69 29.70
C ALA A 414 20.70 -8.14 31.13
N ASP A 415 20.31 -6.88 31.26
CA ASP A 415 20.15 -6.21 32.55
C ASP A 415 18.70 -6.21 33.04
N ALA A 416 18.42 -7.06 34.03
CA ALA A 416 17.11 -7.17 34.67
C ALA A 416 16.67 -5.88 35.41
N ALA A 417 17.60 -4.98 35.76
CA ALA A 417 17.27 -3.77 36.49
C ALA A 417 16.42 -2.80 35.66
N TRP A 418 16.65 -2.71 34.35
CA TRP A 418 15.84 -1.89 33.46
C TRP A 418 14.43 -2.44 33.28
N MET A 419 14.28 -3.76 33.18
CA MET A 419 12.97 -4.42 33.16
C MET A 419 12.22 -4.23 34.48
N SER A 420 12.94 -4.23 35.62
CA SER A 420 12.38 -3.87 36.92
C SER A 420 11.88 -2.40 36.94
N GLN A 421 12.61 -1.48 36.32
CA GLN A 421 12.17 -0.08 36.17
C GLN A 421 10.90 0.04 35.32
N ALA A 422 10.83 -0.66 34.18
CA ALA A 422 9.67 -0.67 33.30
C ALA A 422 8.38 -1.16 33.99
N LEU A 423 8.52 -2.01 35.02
CA LEU A 423 7.43 -2.52 35.84
C LEU A 423 7.18 -1.70 37.12
N THR A 424 7.80 -0.54 37.29
CA THR A 424 7.66 0.31 38.50
C THR A 424 6.79 1.54 38.23
N HIS A 425 5.60 1.60 38.83
CA HIS A 425 4.72 2.77 38.74
C HIS A 425 5.08 3.87 39.77
N ARG A 426 4.86 5.14 39.39
CA ARG A 426 5.12 6.32 40.25
C ARG A 426 4.48 6.25 41.64
N SER A 427 3.31 5.62 41.78
CA SER A 427 2.65 5.52 43.10
C SER A 427 3.40 4.62 44.07
N TRP A 428 4.06 3.57 43.57
CA TRP A 428 4.91 2.71 44.40
C TRP A 428 6.17 3.44 44.84
N ILE A 429 6.73 4.29 43.97
CA ILE A 429 7.92 5.09 44.29
C ILE A 429 7.66 6.07 45.42
N LEU A 430 6.50 6.73 45.39
CA LEU A 430 6.11 7.66 46.45
C LEU A 430 6.01 6.97 47.82
N GLU A 431 5.54 5.72 47.84
CA GLU A 431 5.44 4.90 49.06
C GLU A 431 6.79 4.30 49.51
N ASN A 432 7.71 4.01 48.58
CA ASN A 432 8.94 3.23 48.83
C ASN A 432 10.24 3.98 48.50
N ARG A 433 10.27 5.31 48.73
CA ARG A 433 11.38 6.19 48.32
C ARG A 433 12.77 5.69 48.72
N ALA A 434 12.92 5.15 49.93
CA ALA A 434 14.21 4.64 50.41
C ALA A 434 14.71 3.44 49.58
N VAL A 435 13.83 2.50 49.27
CA VAL A 435 14.13 1.31 48.46
C VAL A 435 14.46 1.68 47.01
N VAL A 436 13.71 2.65 46.46
CA VAL A 436 13.94 3.20 45.11
C VAL A 436 15.30 3.88 45.02
N THR A 437 15.65 4.68 46.03
CA THR A 437 16.92 5.41 46.08
C THR A 437 18.12 4.46 46.19
N ASP A 438 18.05 3.44 47.05
CA ASP A 438 19.12 2.41 47.16
C ASP A 438 19.33 1.64 45.84
N ALA A 439 18.23 1.40 45.12
CA ALA A 439 18.26 0.70 43.84
C ALA A 439 18.55 1.62 42.63
N ASN A 440 18.71 2.94 42.80
CA ASN A 440 18.78 3.92 41.71
C ASN A 440 17.65 3.78 40.67
N GLN A 441 16.46 3.34 41.10
CA GLN A 441 15.32 3.09 40.24
C GLN A 441 14.48 4.36 40.03
N ARG A 442 13.66 4.38 38.98
CA ARG A 442 12.71 5.46 38.66
C ARG A 442 11.38 4.89 38.20
N ASP A 443 10.40 5.76 37.96
CA ASP A 443 9.16 5.30 37.33
C ASP A 443 9.39 5.02 35.84
N TYR A 444 8.49 4.23 35.27
CA TYR A 444 8.56 3.85 33.87
C TYR A 444 8.30 5.00 32.88
N GLY A 445 7.91 6.21 33.32
CA GLY A 445 7.31 7.23 32.44
C GLY A 445 8.14 7.63 31.23
N ALA A 446 9.46 7.83 31.42
CA ALA A 446 10.36 8.18 30.31
C ALA A 446 10.50 7.01 29.32
N LEU A 447 10.58 5.78 29.84
CA LEU A 447 10.61 4.56 29.05
C LEU A 447 9.30 4.35 28.27
N ALA A 448 8.15 4.60 28.89
CA ALA A 448 6.85 4.50 28.21
C ALA A 448 6.75 5.49 27.04
N THR A 449 7.19 6.74 27.24
CA THR A 449 7.18 7.75 26.17
C THR A 449 8.06 7.35 24.98
N GLU A 450 9.25 6.81 25.25
CA GLU A 450 10.14 6.29 24.21
C GLU A 450 9.56 5.05 23.52
N GLY A 451 9.02 4.13 24.30
CA GLY A 451 8.48 2.86 23.82
C GLY A 451 7.23 3.01 22.96
N SER A 452 6.48 4.08 23.14
CA SER A 452 5.40 4.47 22.24
C SER A 452 5.91 4.67 20.80
N GLU A 453 7.07 5.32 20.63
CA GLU A 453 7.70 5.50 19.31
C GLU A 453 8.26 4.18 18.76
N VAL A 454 8.82 3.33 19.63
CA VAL A 454 9.32 1.99 19.25
C VAL A 454 8.18 1.15 18.70
N LEU A 455 7.12 0.90 19.48
CA LEU A 455 5.99 0.07 19.06
C LEU A 455 5.32 0.63 17.79
N THR A 456 5.17 1.95 17.72
CA THR A 456 4.61 2.60 16.53
C THR A 456 5.47 2.37 15.29
N THR A 457 6.79 2.45 15.42
CA THR A 457 7.71 2.24 14.29
C THR A 457 7.76 0.77 13.86
N LEU A 458 7.76 -0.17 14.81
CA LEU A 458 7.66 -1.61 14.53
C LEU A 458 6.40 -1.92 13.70
N VAL A 459 5.26 -1.42 14.16
CA VAL A 459 3.97 -1.63 13.49
C VAL A 459 3.98 -0.97 12.10
N ARG A 460 4.48 0.26 11.98
CA ARG A 460 4.57 0.94 10.67
C ARG A 460 5.47 0.23 9.69
N HIS A 461 6.61 -0.28 10.14
CA HIS A 461 7.54 -1.01 9.29
C HIS A 461 6.90 -2.32 8.79
N HIS A 462 6.30 -3.10 9.70
CA HIS A 462 5.57 -4.31 9.31
C HIS A 462 4.41 -4.00 8.36
N TYR A 463 3.63 -2.97 8.68
CA TYR A 463 2.51 -2.52 7.85
C TYR A 463 2.99 -2.09 6.47
N ALA A 464 4.09 -1.34 6.37
CA ALA A 464 4.66 -0.96 5.07
C ALA A 464 5.13 -2.17 4.26
N LEU A 465 5.82 -3.14 4.88
CA LEU A 465 6.21 -4.39 4.21
C LEU A 465 4.99 -5.16 3.71
N GLN A 466 3.95 -5.29 4.54
CA GLN A 466 2.72 -6.00 4.18
C GLN A 466 1.96 -5.26 3.07
N THR A 467 1.83 -3.95 3.17
CA THR A 467 1.07 -3.10 2.25
C THR A 467 1.75 -2.95 0.91
N LEU A 468 3.07 -2.74 0.87
CA LEU A 468 3.84 -2.62 -0.37
C LEU A 468 4.20 -3.97 -0.97
N GLY A 469 4.39 -5.00 -0.15
CA GLY A 469 4.55 -6.40 -0.59
C GLY A 469 3.25 -6.97 -1.14
N ALA A 470 2.13 -6.37 -0.75
CA ALA A 470 0.90 -6.45 -1.48
C ALA A 470 1.00 -5.62 -2.78
N SER A 471 0.82 -4.30 -2.73
CA SER A 471 0.64 -3.46 -3.93
C SER A 471 1.56 -2.24 -3.95
N SER A 472 2.07 -1.90 -5.12
CA SER A 472 2.73 -0.61 -5.36
C SER A 472 1.74 0.52 -5.71
N ARG A 473 0.47 0.22 -5.98
CA ARG A 473 -0.62 1.22 -6.10
C ARG A 473 -1.53 1.10 -4.90
N LEU A 474 -1.47 2.08 -4.00
CA LEU A 474 -2.35 2.15 -2.82
C LEU A 474 -3.53 3.09 -3.11
N ALA A 475 -4.75 2.63 -2.85
CA ALA A 475 -5.93 3.50 -2.85
C ALA A 475 -5.84 4.59 -1.76
N THR A 476 -6.61 5.67 -1.91
CA THR A 476 -6.65 6.76 -0.93
C THR A 476 -7.19 6.32 0.43
N THR A 477 -7.89 5.19 0.48
CA THR A 477 -8.48 4.62 1.70
C THR A 477 -7.49 3.83 2.56
N VAL A 478 -6.27 3.55 2.05
CA VAL A 478 -5.19 2.95 2.85
C VAL A 478 -4.72 3.94 3.89
N ALA A 479 -4.60 3.48 5.14
CA ALA A 479 -4.03 4.29 6.21
C ALA A 479 -2.52 4.48 5.96
N THR A 480 -2.13 5.55 5.27
CA THR A 480 -0.71 5.96 5.14
C THR A 480 -0.10 6.31 6.50
N TYR A 481 -0.95 6.62 7.48
CA TYR A 481 -0.61 6.81 8.88
C TYR A 481 -1.20 5.69 9.76
N ALA A 482 -0.49 4.57 9.89
CA ALA A 482 -0.82 3.53 10.86
C ALA A 482 -0.61 4.05 12.29
N ALA A 483 -1.71 4.45 12.93
CA ALA A 483 -1.73 4.87 14.33
C ALA A 483 -1.96 3.67 15.24
N VAL A 484 -1.08 3.47 16.22
CA VAL A 484 -1.26 2.46 17.26
C VAL A 484 -2.08 3.09 18.40
N SER A 485 -3.35 2.72 18.50
CA SER A 485 -4.22 3.22 19.57
C SER A 485 -3.97 2.49 20.89
N ARG A 486 -4.46 3.06 21.99
CA ARG A 486 -4.41 2.44 23.31
C ARG A 486 -5.00 1.04 23.31
N GLU A 487 -6.16 0.85 22.69
CA GLU A 487 -6.85 -0.44 22.64
C GLU A 487 -5.98 -1.51 21.99
N VAL A 488 -5.21 -1.14 20.97
CA VAL A 488 -4.25 -2.03 20.30
C VAL A 488 -3.11 -2.40 21.26
N VAL A 489 -2.55 -1.45 22.01
CA VAL A 489 -1.46 -1.71 22.99
C VAL A 489 -1.96 -2.54 24.18
N LEU A 490 -3.21 -2.35 24.62
CA LEU A 490 -3.81 -3.12 25.71
C LEU A 490 -3.90 -4.61 25.39
N ALA A 491 -4.22 -4.97 24.13
CA ALA A 491 -4.22 -6.35 23.69
C ALA A 491 -2.83 -7.01 23.83
N LEU A 492 -1.76 -6.24 23.61
CA LEU A 492 -0.40 -6.71 23.85
C LEU A 492 -0.11 -6.89 25.35
N PHE A 493 -0.55 -5.95 26.20
CA PHE A 493 -0.40 -6.08 27.65
C PHE A 493 -1.08 -7.36 28.18
N ASP A 494 -2.33 -7.58 27.78
CA ASP A 494 -3.14 -8.71 28.26
C ASP A 494 -2.59 -10.06 27.78
N ALA A 495 -1.79 -10.09 26.72
CA ALA A 495 -1.06 -11.26 26.27
C ALA A 495 0.25 -11.52 27.06
N MET A 496 0.78 -10.53 27.78
CA MET A 496 2.01 -10.64 28.57
C MET A 496 1.71 -11.08 30.02
N PRO A 497 2.45 -12.06 30.59
CA PRO A 497 2.28 -12.51 31.97
C PRO A 497 2.97 -11.56 32.99
N VAL A 498 2.77 -10.25 32.85
CA VAL A 498 3.48 -9.22 33.64
C VAL A 498 2.61 -8.48 34.65
N GLU A 499 1.28 -8.56 34.55
CA GLU A 499 0.34 -7.77 35.38
C GLU A 499 0.59 -7.92 36.89
N ALA A 500 0.75 -9.16 37.37
CA ALA A 500 0.99 -9.43 38.79
C ALA A 500 2.35 -8.90 39.29
N GLY A 501 3.29 -8.61 38.38
CA GLY A 501 4.61 -8.10 38.71
C GLY A 501 4.75 -6.59 38.66
N VAL A 502 3.71 -5.84 38.28
CA VAL A 502 3.74 -4.37 38.25
C VAL A 502 3.71 -3.83 39.68
N LEU A 503 4.76 -3.11 40.08
CA LEU A 503 4.86 -2.48 41.40
C LEU A 503 4.00 -1.23 41.44
N ARG A 504 2.96 -1.24 42.28
CA ARG A 504 1.98 -0.16 42.47
C ARG A 504 1.65 0.02 43.95
N SER A 505 1.06 1.17 44.28
CA SER A 505 0.55 1.49 45.63
C SER A 505 -0.49 0.50 46.14
N LYS A 506 -0.53 0.25 47.45
CA LYS A 506 -1.50 -0.67 48.08
C LYS A 506 -2.97 -0.26 47.87
N GLY A 507 -3.24 1.04 47.69
CA GLY A 507 -4.59 1.56 47.43
C GLY A 507 -5.11 1.32 46.01
N MET A 508 -4.29 0.77 45.10
CA MET A 508 -4.66 0.51 43.71
C MET A 508 -4.97 -0.98 43.51
N GLN A 509 -6.24 -1.36 43.64
CA GLN A 509 -6.66 -2.76 43.57
C GLN A 509 -6.54 -3.37 42.17
N ALA A 510 -6.73 -2.57 41.11
CA ALA A 510 -6.59 -2.98 39.70
C ALA A 510 -5.74 -1.96 38.92
N LEU A 511 -5.04 -2.40 37.86
CA LEU A 511 -4.33 -1.49 36.96
C LEU A 511 -5.35 -0.70 36.14
N SER A 512 -5.17 0.62 36.04
CA SER A 512 -5.90 1.41 35.05
C SER A 512 -5.40 1.10 33.65
N LEU A 513 -6.22 1.41 32.64
CA LEU A 513 -5.85 1.24 31.24
C LEU A 513 -4.57 2.01 30.87
N ASP A 514 -4.38 3.22 31.43
CA ASP A 514 -3.16 4.01 31.22
C ASP A 514 -1.91 3.28 31.73
N VAL A 515 -1.98 2.65 32.92
CA VAL A 515 -0.82 1.93 33.48
C VAL A 515 -0.49 0.68 32.65
N LYS A 516 -1.50 -0.04 32.17
CA LYS A 516 -1.30 -1.19 31.28
C LYS A 516 -0.60 -0.77 29.98
N GLU A 517 -1.08 0.29 29.34
CA GLU A 517 -0.48 0.87 28.12
C GLU A 517 0.97 1.28 28.36
N ASP A 518 1.22 2.08 29.40
CA ASP A 518 2.55 2.63 29.69
C ASP A 518 3.56 1.53 30.00
N VAL A 519 3.18 0.49 30.75
CA VAL A 519 4.07 -0.62 31.10
C VAL A 519 4.51 -1.39 29.86
N THR A 520 3.59 -1.68 28.94
CA THR A 520 3.91 -2.35 27.67
C THR A 520 4.88 -1.52 26.84
N GLN A 521 4.63 -0.21 26.74
CA GLN A 521 5.55 0.70 26.05
C GLN A 521 6.91 0.74 26.75
N ALA A 522 6.96 0.82 28.08
CA ALA A 522 8.21 0.86 28.81
C ALA A 522 9.06 -0.41 28.61
N ILE A 523 8.44 -1.59 28.55
CA ILE A 523 9.12 -2.85 28.21
C ILE A 523 9.71 -2.78 26.80
N ALA A 524 8.95 -2.27 25.82
CA ALA A 524 9.42 -2.10 24.45
C ALA A 524 10.62 -1.14 24.33
N ALA A 525 10.62 -0.04 25.10
CA ALA A 525 11.78 0.86 25.16
C ALA A 525 13.02 0.18 25.73
N VAL A 526 12.88 -0.57 26.84
CA VAL A 526 14.01 -1.30 27.42
C VAL A 526 14.56 -2.33 26.42
N ALA A 527 13.68 -3.06 25.73
CA ALA A 527 14.08 -3.99 24.69
C ALA A 527 14.81 -3.28 23.54
N TRP A 528 14.31 -2.12 23.08
CA TRP A 528 14.98 -1.32 22.04
C TRP A 528 16.36 -0.85 22.48
N ARG A 529 16.49 -0.31 23.69
CA ARG A 529 17.79 0.15 24.22
C ARG A 529 18.83 -0.97 24.32
N ALA A 530 18.39 -2.19 24.62
CA ALA A 530 19.28 -3.33 24.75
C ALA A 530 19.70 -3.92 23.41
N ASN A 531 18.77 -3.96 22.44
CA ASN A 531 18.89 -4.81 21.27
C ASN A 531 18.86 -4.06 19.93
N GLY A 532 18.33 -2.83 19.90
CA GLY A 532 18.15 -2.03 18.69
C GLY A 532 17.50 -2.83 17.54
N ASP A 533 18.18 -2.84 16.40
CA ASP A 533 17.76 -3.53 15.17
C ASP A 533 17.60 -5.05 15.32
N LEU A 534 18.13 -5.68 16.37
CA LEU A 534 17.88 -7.11 16.60
C LEU A 534 16.37 -7.40 16.79
N LEU A 535 15.58 -6.43 17.26
CA LEU A 535 14.11 -6.53 17.28
C LEU A 535 13.48 -6.54 15.88
N MET A 536 14.20 -6.10 14.85
CA MET A 536 13.79 -6.22 13.45
C MET A 536 14.13 -7.59 12.91
N GLU A 537 15.20 -8.22 13.38
CA GLU A 537 15.62 -9.55 12.93
C GLU A 537 14.81 -10.67 13.60
N ARG A 538 14.51 -10.50 14.89
CA ARG A 538 13.79 -11.49 15.69
C ARG A 538 12.97 -10.86 16.81
N GLN A 539 11.83 -11.46 17.12
CA GLN A 539 10.87 -10.93 18.09
C GLN A 539 10.32 -12.05 18.99
N PRO A 540 9.95 -11.75 20.24
CA PRO A 540 9.14 -12.67 21.03
C PRO A 540 7.84 -13.01 20.29
N LEU A 541 7.40 -14.27 20.34
CA LEU A 541 6.20 -14.77 19.65
C LEU A 541 4.97 -13.89 19.92
N THR A 542 4.79 -13.46 21.16
CA THR A 542 3.70 -12.59 21.59
C THR A 542 3.68 -11.26 20.84
N VAL A 543 4.85 -10.62 20.71
CA VAL A 543 5.00 -9.36 19.98
C VAL A 543 4.84 -9.59 18.48
N ALA A 544 5.45 -10.64 17.93
CA ALA A 544 5.35 -10.98 16.52
C ALA A 544 3.89 -11.23 16.09
N ASN A 545 3.11 -11.95 16.91
CA ASN A 545 1.70 -12.20 16.67
C ASN A 545 0.87 -10.92 16.77
N TRP A 546 1.16 -10.08 17.76
CA TRP A 546 0.49 -8.78 17.91
C TRP A 546 0.75 -7.85 16.72
N ILE A 547 2.00 -7.74 16.26
CA ILE A 547 2.36 -6.94 15.07
C ILE A 547 1.66 -7.49 13.82
N ARG A 548 1.67 -8.82 13.60
CA ARG A 548 1.01 -9.46 12.44
C ARG A 548 -0.51 -9.36 12.48
N GLY A 549 -1.10 -9.28 13.68
CA GLY A 549 -2.52 -9.10 13.88
C GLY A 549 -2.98 -7.64 13.82
N PHE A 550 -2.08 -6.68 13.60
CA PHE A 550 -2.43 -5.28 13.53
C PHE A 550 -3.18 -4.96 12.24
N GLU A 551 -4.39 -4.42 12.39
CA GLU A 551 -5.13 -3.75 11.32
C GLU A 551 -5.33 -2.29 11.71
N PRO A 552 -4.89 -1.32 10.88
CA PRO A 552 -5.07 0.09 11.22
C PRO A 552 -6.57 0.41 11.30
N PRO A 553 -7.01 1.20 12.30
CA PRO A 553 -8.41 1.56 12.42
C PRO A 553 -8.88 2.30 11.16
N VAL A 554 -9.97 1.82 10.57
CA VAL A 554 -10.57 2.39 9.37
C VAL A 554 -11.05 3.81 9.69
N ASP A 555 -10.46 4.83 9.07
CA ASP A 555 -10.99 6.19 9.18
C ASP A 555 -12.17 6.41 8.24
N SER A 556 -13.31 5.79 8.60
CA SER A 556 -14.54 5.88 7.81
C SER A 556 -15.01 7.32 7.59
N SER A 557 -14.63 8.25 8.49
CA SER A 557 -14.98 9.66 8.34
C SER A 557 -14.19 10.34 7.23
N THR A 558 -12.89 10.03 7.13
CA THR A 558 -12.04 10.50 6.03
C THR A 558 -12.40 9.80 4.72
N GLN A 559 -12.67 8.48 4.75
CA GLN A 559 -13.13 7.74 3.56
C GLN A 559 -14.43 8.31 2.99
N LEU A 560 -15.43 8.58 3.84
CA LEU A 560 -16.68 9.22 3.40
C LEU A 560 -16.41 10.62 2.87
N GLN A 561 -15.55 11.40 3.54
CA GLN A 561 -15.19 12.75 3.10
C GLN A 561 -14.52 12.75 1.72
N GLU A 562 -13.56 11.87 1.48
CA GLU A 562 -12.88 11.71 0.20
C GLU A 562 -13.84 11.25 -0.89
N TYR A 563 -14.70 10.27 -0.57
CA TYR A 563 -15.73 9.77 -1.48
C TYR A 563 -16.68 10.89 -1.91
N CYS A 564 -17.24 11.62 -0.94
CA CYS A 564 -18.12 12.76 -1.19
C CYS A 564 -17.41 13.91 -1.91
N ALA A 565 -16.16 14.24 -1.55
CA ALA A 565 -15.37 15.26 -2.21
C ALA A 565 -15.10 14.92 -3.69
N ARG A 566 -14.79 13.65 -4.00
CA ARG A 566 -14.62 13.17 -5.38
C ARG A 566 -15.90 13.38 -6.19
N LEU A 567 -17.05 13.08 -5.58
CA LEU A 567 -18.37 13.25 -6.19
C LEU A 567 -18.89 14.70 -6.17
N LYS A 568 -18.17 15.62 -5.52
CA LYS A 568 -18.60 17.00 -5.25
C LYS A 568 -19.95 17.06 -4.51
N VAL A 569 -20.17 16.12 -3.59
CA VAL A 569 -21.34 16.05 -2.72
C VAL A 569 -20.96 16.60 -1.34
N GLY A 570 -21.73 17.57 -0.84
CA GLY A 570 -21.59 18.07 0.53
C GLY A 570 -22.32 17.17 1.53
N TYR A 571 -21.95 17.26 2.81
CA TYR A 571 -22.75 16.72 3.90
C TYR A 571 -22.48 17.48 5.20
N ASP A 572 -23.48 17.51 6.07
CA ASP A 572 -23.42 18.07 7.41
C ASP A 572 -23.52 16.98 8.47
N VAL A 573 -23.00 17.25 9.67
CA VAL A 573 -23.01 16.30 10.79
C VAL A 573 -23.58 16.94 12.04
N ASP A 574 -24.73 16.43 12.47
CA ASP A 574 -25.39 16.82 13.72
C ASP A 574 -25.05 15.84 14.85
N TYR A 575 -24.97 16.35 16.08
CA TYR A 575 -24.66 15.54 17.26
C TYR A 575 -25.76 15.63 18.31
N GLU A 576 -26.20 14.46 18.76
CA GLU A 576 -27.03 14.32 19.95
C GLU A 576 -26.16 13.90 21.13
N ARG A 577 -26.47 14.39 22.34
CA ARG A 577 -25.74 14.08 23.58
C ARG A 577 -26.68 13.45 24.60
N ARG A 578 -26.23 12.41 25.30
CA ARG A 578 -26.90 11.82 26.47
C ARG A 578 -25.91 11.50 27.58
N GLY A 579 -26.42 11.35 28.81
CA GLY A 579 -25.62 10.99 29.99
C GLY A 579 -24.88 12.19 30.63
N PRO A 580 -24.34 12.00 31.85
CA PRO A 580 -23.66 13.05 32.60
C PRO A 580 -22.31 13.42 31.95
N ASP A 581 -21.79 14.62 32.21
CA ASP A 581 -20.61 15.20 31.55
C ASP A 581 -19.36 14.32 31.56
N HIS A 582 -19.13 13.61 32.67
CA HIS A 582 -18.00 12.71 32.86
C HIS A 582 -18.20 11.32 32.21
N GLN A 583 -19.39 11.03 31.67
CA GLN A 583 -19.73 9.80 30.93
C GLN A 583 -20.62 10.11 29.71
N SER A 584 -20.43 11.28 29.08
CA SER A 584 -21.32 11.72 28.02
C SER A 584 -21.19 10.83 26.78
N GLN A 585 -22.31 10.33 26.28
CA GLN A 585 -22.38 9.62 25.01
C GLN A 585 -22.91 10.56 23.94
N MET A 586 -22.30 10.50 22.77
CA MET A 586 -22.66 11.27 21.59
C MET A 586 -23.17 10.33 20.50
N ARG A 587 -24.11 10.79 19.70
CA ARG A 587 -24.57 10.11 18.48
C ARG A 587 -24.53 11.10 17.33
N ALA A 588 -23.95 10.70 16.21
CA ALA A 588 -23.88 11.54 15.02
C ALA A 588 -24.95 11.14 14.00
N THR A 589 -25.53 12.15 13.34
CA THR A 589 -26.39 11.99 12.17
C THR A 589 -25.75 12.78 11.02
N ILE A 590 -25.51 12.11 9.89
CA ILE A 590 -24.97 12.68 8.67
C ILE A 590 -26.13 12.98 7.73
N THR A 591 -26.25 14.24 7.28
CA THR A 591 -27.25 14.67 6.30
C THR A 591 -26.53 15.06 5.02
N PHE A 592 -26.86 14.42 3.89
CA PHE A 592 -26.20 14.70 2.62
C PHE A 592 -26.87 15.87 1.88
N ASP A 593 -26.06 16.76 1.31
CA ASP A 593 -26.51 17.88 0.48
C ASP A 593 -26.81 17.39 -0.95
N VAL A 594 -27.86 16.60 -1.05
CA VAL A 594 -28.40 16.06 -2.31
C VAL A 594 -29.92 16.15 -2.27
N GLU A 595 -30.55 16.02 -3.43
CA GLU A 595 -32.02 16.02 -3.55
C GLU A 595 -32.64 14.98 -2.61
N GLY A 596 -33.57 15.42 -1.75
CA GLY A 596 -34.22 14.59 -0.73
C GLY A 596 -33.52 14.55 0.63
N GLY A 597 -32.31 15.09 0.77
CA GLY A 597 -31.61 15.28 2.06
C GLY A 597 -31.51 14.03 2.94
N PRO A 598 -31.07 12.87 2.40
CA PRO A 598 -31.10 11.60 3.12
C PRO A 598 -30.21 11.65 4.36
N ARG A 599 -30.67 11.00 5.44
CA ARG A 599 -30.00 11.02 6.74
C ARG A 599 -29.49 9.64 7.10
N CYS A 600 -28.22 9.56 7.49
CA CYS A 600 -27.62 8.33 8.01
C CYS A 600 -27.19 8.53 9.47
N ARG A 601 -27.61 7.63 10.36
CA ARG A 601 -27.44 7.79 11.80
C ARG A 601 -26.60 6.66 12.37
N GLY A 602 -25.56 7.03 13.12
CA GLY A 602 -24.71 6.07 13.83
C GLY A 602 -25.28 5.65 15.19
N PRO A 603 -24.70 4.61 15.82
CA PRO A 603 -24.95 4.28 17.22
C PRO A 603 -24.40 5.35 18.18
N TRP A 604 -24.71 5.21 19.48
CA TRP A 604 -24.14 6.04 20.54
C TRP A 604 -22.69 5.65 20.85
N SER A 605 -21.80 6.62 21.05
CA SER A 605 -20.37 6.41 21.32
C SER A 605 -19.82 7.40 22.35
N ALA A 606 -18.68 7.08 22.97
CA ALA A 606 -18.00 7.97 23.91
C ALA A 606 -17.27 9.11 23.16
N GLY A 607 -17.99 10.21 22.88
CA GLY A 607 -17.46 11.42 22.26
C GLY A 607 -17.78 11.60 20.77
N LYS A 608 -17.51 12.81 20.25
CA LYS A 608 -17.91 13.22 18.89
C LYS A 608 -17.19 12.47 17.77
N ARG A 609 -15.88 12.23 17.90
CA ARG A 609 -15.05 11.55 16.88
C ARG A 609 -15.51 10.12 16.60
N PRO A 610 -15.64 9.21 17.59
CA PRO A 610 -16.12 7.84 17.33
C PRO A 610 -17.59 7.81 16.88
N ALA A 611 -18.43 8.74 17.33
CA ALA A 611 -19.81 8.87 16.85
C ALA A 611 -19.86 9.24 15.35
N LYS A 612 -19.03 10.20 14.91
CA LYS A 612 -18.88 10.58 13.49
C LYS A 612 -18.37 9.41 12.65
N GLN A 613 -17.35 8.69 13.11
CA GLN A 613 -16.82 7.52 12.40
C GLN A 613 -17.87 6.42 12.24
N SER A 614 -18.66 6.14 13.28
CA SER A 614 -19.71 5.11 13.21
C SER A 614 -20.85 5.49 12.27
N ALA A 615 -21.27 6.77 12.25
CA ALA A 615 -22.26 7.25 11.28
C ALA A 615 -21.72 7.21 9.84
N ALA A 616 -20.45 7.55 9.65
CA ALA A 616 -19.81 7.47 8.34
C ALA A 616 -19.66 6.01 7.85
N ALA A 617 -19.31 5.09 8.75
CA ALA A 617 -19.27 3.65 8.46
C ALA A 617 -20.65 3.12 8.05
N ALA A 618 -21.73 3.55 8.72
CA ALA A 618 -23.09 3.19 8.35
C ALA A 618 -23.47 3.71 6.95
N ALA A 619 -23.11 4.96 6.63
CA ALA A 619 -23.36 5.55 5.30
C ALA A 619 -22.58 4.81 4.20
N LEU A 620 -21.29 4.53 4.43
CA LEU A 620 -20.47 3.72 3.52
C LEU A 620 -21.06 2.31 3.37
N GLY A 621 -21.59 1.71 4.44
CA GLY A 621 -22.29 0.44 4.42
C GLY A 621 -23.57 0.46 3.56
N TRP A 622 -24.31 1.58 3.54
CA TRP A 622 -25.47 1.71 2.64
C TRP A 622 -25.08 1.75 1.17
N VAL A 623 -23.92 2.35 0.86
CA VAL A 623 -23.41 2.56 -0.51
C VAL A 623 -22.70 1.31 -1.05
N PHE A 624 -21.87 0.68 -0.24
CA PHE A 624 -20.95 -0.41 -0.63
C PHE A 624 -21.31 -1.78 -0.03
N GLY A 625 -22.26 -1.84 0.90
CA GLY A 625 -22.68 -3.10 1.52
C GLY A 625 -23.28 -4.07 0.50
N HIS A 626 -23.13 -5.37 0.77
CA HIS A 626 -23.74 -6.40 -0.05
C HIS A 626 -25.25 -6.31 0.07
N ASP A 627 -25.93 -6.20 -1.08
CA ASP A 627 -27.32 -6.60 -1.17
C ASP A 627 -27.32 -8.14 -1.03
N GLU A 628 -27.39 -8.62 0.22
CA GLU A 628 -28.06 -9.89 0.49
C GLU A 628 -29.43 -9.83 -0.18
N ALA A 629 -29.97 -10.97 -0.62
CA ALA A 629 -31.23 -11.09 -1.35
C ALA A 629 -32.47 -10.60 -0.56
N GLY A 630 -32.47 -9.33 -0.19
CA GLY A 630 -33.41 -8.63 0.67
C GLY A 630 -34.23 -7.62 -0.13
N ALA A 631 -35.17 -7.00 0.58
CA ALA A 631 -36.11 -6.04 0.01
C ALA A 631 -35.37 -4.88 -0.69
N PRO A 632 -35.94 -4.34 -1.78
CA PRO A 632 -35.37 -3.19 -2.49
C PRO A 632 -35.14 -2.02 -1.52
N PRO A 633 -34.08 -1.20 -1.72
CA PRO A 633 -33.81 -0.07 -0.85
C PRO A 633 -35.02 0.88 -0.82
N THR A 634 -35.38 1.34 0.37
CA THR A 634 -36.49 2.29 0.60
C THR A 634 -36.01 3.48 1.42
N GLY A 635 -36.81 4.57 1.42
CA GLY A 635 -36.54 5.78 2.22
C GLY A 635 -35.19 6.43 1.91
N ASP A 636 -34.49 6.90 2.95
CA ASP A 636 -33.22 7.61 2.85
C ASP A 636 -32.11 6.80 2.16
N ARG A 637 -32.13 5.46 2.30
CA ARG A 637 -31.16 4.60 1.62
C ARG A 637 -31.32 4.67 0.10
N LEU A 638 -32.56 4.64 -0.40
CA LEU A 638 -32.84 4.74 -1.83
C LEU A 638 -32.46 6.10 -2.39
N VAL A 639 -32.83 7.17 -1.68
CA VAL A 639 -32.52 8.56 -2.05
C VAL A 639 -31.01 8.76 -2.12
N LEU A 640 -30.27 8.29 -1.11
CA LEU A 640 -28.81 8.38 -1.07
C LEU A 640 -28.17 7.59 -2.22
N LEU A 641 -28.56 6.33 -2.44
CA LEU A 641 -28.03 5.50 -3.52
C LEU A 641 -28.25 6.15 -4.89
N ARG A 642 -29.46 6.65 -5.15
CA ARG A 642 -29.79 7.35 -6.39
C ARG A 642 -28.96 8.61 -6.56
N ALA A 643 -28.89 9.45 -5.53
CA ALA A 643 -28.15 10.71 -5.60
C ALA A 643 -26.66 10.49 -5.86
N LEU A 644 -26.04 9.52 -5.17
CA LEU A 644 -24.62 9.20 -5.34
C LEU A 644 -24.33 8.57 -6.70
N PHE A 645 -25.17 7.67 -7.19
CA PHE A 645 -25.02 7.10 -8.53
C PHE A 645 -25.09 8.18 -9.63
N LEU A 646 -26.04 9.11 -9.52
CA LEU A 646 -26.14 10.24 -10.45
C LEU A 646 -24.97 11.22 -10.30
N ALA A 647 -24.44 11.42 -9.10
CA ALA A 647 -23.24 12.22 -8.88
C ALA A 647 -22.01 11.58 -9.54
N GLU A 648 -21.82 10.27 -9.37
CA GLU A 648 -20.75 9.49 -10.00
C GLU A 648 -20.81 9.60 -11.53
N LEU A 649 -21.99 9.41 -12.12
CA LEU A 649 -22.23 9.62 -13.55
C LEU A 649 -21.85 11.04 -14.04
N ARG A 650 -22.11 12.08 -13.23
CA ARG A 650 -21.75 13.47 -13.58
C ARG A 650 -20.25 13.73 -13.50
N THR A 651 -19.55 13.06 -12.58
CA THR A 651 -18.10 13.22 -12.42
C THR A 651 -17.31 12.57 -13.54
N VAL A 652 -17.87 11.52 -14.13
CA VAL A 652 -17.32 10.87 -15.30
C VAL A 652 -17.65 11.69 -16.55
N ASP A 653 -16.60 12.20 -17.21
CA ASP A 653 -16.69 12.92 -18.49
C ASP A 653 -15.92 12.16 -19.57
N PRO A 654 -16.60 11.32 -20.38
CA PRO A 654 -15.95 10.51 -21.42
C PRO A 654 -15.28 11.35 -22.50
N ILE A 655 -15.58 12.65 -22.61
CA ILE A 655 -15.08 13.53 -23.68
C ILE A 655 -13.81 14.26 -23.24
N ARG A 656 -13.65 14.59 -21.95
CA ARG A 656 -12.59 15.50 -21.50
C ARG A 656 -11.56 14.88 -20.57
N ARG A 657 -11.94 13.94 -19.69
CA ARG A 657 -11.05 13.41 -18.64
C ARG A 657 -11.47 12.02 -18.17
N VAL A 658 -10.82 10.99 -18.70
CA VAL A 658 -10.92 9.61 -18.20
C VAL A 658 -9.56 9.18 -17.64
N HIS A 659 -9.55 8.57 -16.45
CA HIS A 659 -8.34 8.04 -15.81
C HIS A 659 -8.48 6.53 -15.70
N ALA A 660 -8.40 5.81 -16.82
CA ALA A 660 -8.79 4.40 -16.91
C ALA A 660 -8.19 3.50 -15.82
N GLY A 661 -6.92 3.69 -15.47
CA GLY A 661 -6.27 2.94 -14.39
C GLY A 661 -6.92 3.21 -13.02
N THR A 662 -7.20 4.47 -12.70
CA THR A 662 -7.87 4.86 -11.44
C THR A 662 -9.32 4.40 -11.42
N ASP A 663 -10.04 4.53 -12.54
CA ASP A 663 -11.46 4.19 -12.64
C ASP A 663 -11.69 2.66 -12.53
N ILE A 664 -10.83 1.85 -13.16
CA ILE A 664 -10.85 0.38 -13.02
C ILE A 664 -10.47 -0.03 -11.59
N VAL A 665 -9.39 0.53 -11.03
CA VAL A 665 -8.99 0.19 -9.66
C VAL A 665 -10.09 0.61 -8.68
N ALA A 666 -10.76 1.74 -8.88
CA ALA A 666 -11.84 2.18 -7.98
C ALA A 666 -13.16 1.42 -8.19
N GLY A 667 -13.27 0.55 -9.20
CA GLY A 667 -14.54 -0.07 -9.58
C GLY A 667 -15.60 0.95 -9.98
N THR A 668 -15.19 2.10 -10.49
CA THR A 668 -16.08 3.22 -10.84
C THR A 668 -17.14 2.72 -11.82
N LEU A 669 -18.40 2.88 -11.43
CA LEU A 669 -19.55 2.41 -12.20
C LEU A 669 -19.44 0.93 -12.66
N GLY A 670 -18.76 0.07 -11.90
CA GLY A 670 -18.64 -1.37 -12.22
C GLY A 670 -17.77 -1.70 -13.44
N VAL A 671 -16.95 -0.76 -13.91
CA VAL A 671 -16.06 -0.98 -15.08
C VAL A 671 -14.99 -2.05 -14.83
N ASP A 672 -14.63 -2.31 -13.57
CA ASP A 672 -13.69 -3.38 -13.20
C ASP A 672 -14.24 -4.78 -13.51
N LEU A 673 -15.56 -4.97 -13.36
CA LEU A 673 -16.23 -6.23 -13.68
C LEU A 673 -16.19 -6.48 -15.19
N LEU A 674 -16.36 -5.43 -16.00
CA LEU A 674 -16.22 -5.51 -17.46
C LEU A 674 -14.77 -5.79 -17.88
N ALA A 675 -13.80 -5.09 -17.29
CA ALA A 675 -12.37 -5.30 -17.55
C ALA A 675 -11.91 -6.72 -17.18
N ALA A 676 -12.51 -7.32 -16.13
CA ALA A 676 -12.25 -8.69 -15.70
C ALA A 676 -13.07 -9.77 -16.43
N ALA A 677 -13.92 -9.37 -17.39
CA ALA A 677 -14.90 -10.23 -18.07
C ALA A 677 -15.85 -10.99 -17.10
N ASP A 678 -16.13 -10.43 -15.91
CA ASP A 678 -17.17 -10.92 -15.00
C ASP A 678 -18.53 -10.33 -15.40
N TYR A 679 -19.07 -10.80 -16.53
CA TYR A 679 -20.36 -10.33 -17.03
C TYR A 679 -21.51 -10.64 -16.06
N GLY A 680 -21.43 -11.76 -15.33
CA GLY A 680 -22.42 -12.11 -14.31
C GLY A 680 -22.44 -11.11 -13.15
N GLY A 681 -21.26 -10.72 -12.65
CA GLY A 681 -21.09 -9.64 -11.67
C GLY A 681 -21.60 -8.31 -12.19
N TYR A 682 -21.20 -7.93 -13.41
CA TYR A 682 -21.65 -6.68 -14.03
C TYR A 682 -23.17 -6.63 -14.18
N LEU A 683 -23.81 -7.71 -14.63
CA LEU A 683 -25.27 -7.78 -14.75
C LEU A 683 -25.98 -7.68 -13.40
N ARG A 684 -25.39 -8.16 -12.31
CA ARG A 684 -25.94 -7.94 -10.95
C ARG A 684 -25.81 -6.49 -10.54
N TRP A 685 -24.65 -5.88 -10.78
CA TRP A 685 -24.43 -4.45 -10.54
C TRP A 685 -25.44 -3.61 -11.33
N ALA A 686 -25.59 -3.84 -12.64
CA ALA A 686 -26.52 -3.10 -13.51
C ALA A 686 -27.98 -3.26 -13.05
N ARG A 687 -28.43 -4.49 -12.75
CA ARG A 687 -29.80 -4.76 -12.26
C ARG A 687 -30.14 -4.02 -10.98
N THR A 688 -29.18 -3.83 -10.08
CA THR A 688 -29.43 -3.11 -8.82
C THR A 688 -29.47 -1.58 -9.00
N ARG A 689 -28.96 -1.05 -10.13
CA ARG A 689 -28.88 0.39 -10.42
C ARG A 689 -29.95 0.84 -11.42
N ALA A 690 -30.45 -0.06 -12.25
CA ALA A 690 -31.57 0.20 -13.17
C ALA A 690 -32.80 0.84 -12.48
N PRO A 691 -33.24 0.40 -11.29
CA PRO A 691 -34.37 1.03 -10.59
C PRO A 691 -34.10 2.45 -10.07
N LEU A 692 -32.83 2.88 -10.02
CA LEU A 692 -32.44 4.21 -9.51
C LEU A 692 -32.64 5.33 -10.55
N VAL A 693 -32.85 4.97 -11.83
CA VAL A 693 -32.98 5.93 -12.93
C VAL A 693 -34.45 6.03 -13.39
N PRO A 694 -35.04 7.23 -13.50
CA PRO A 694 -36.39 7.38 -14.04
C PRO A 694 -36.43 7.19 -15.57
N GLY A 695 -37.51 6.61 -16.09
CA GLY A 695 -37.74 6.43 -17.54
C GLY A 695 -37.09 5.18 -18.15
N SER A 696 -36.87 5.16 -19.46
CA SER A 696 -36.23 4.04 -20.18
C SER A 696 -34.72 3.92 -19.91
N GLY A 697 -34.11 4.82 -19.14
CA GLY A 697 -32.67 4.78 -18.82
C GLY A 697 -31.72 5.06 -19.99
N THR A 698 -32.22 5.39 -21.18
CA THR A 698 -31.42 5.47 -22.43
C THR A 698 -30.31 6.51 -22.40
N ALA A 699 -30.56 7.70 -21.83
CA ALA A 699 -29.54 8.74 -21.72
C ALA A 699 -28.41 8.37 -20.75
N VAL A 700 -28.75 7.65 -19.67
CA VAL A 700 -27.75 7.12 -18.72
C VAL A 700 -26.95 6.00 -19.37
N ALA A 701 -27.63 5.08 -20.07
CA ALA A 701 -26.99 4.01 -20.82
C ALA A 701 -25.98 4.55 -21.86
N ALA A 702 -26.37 5.52 -22.69
CA ALA A 702 -25.48 6.12 -23.68
C ALA A 702 -24.24 6.78 -23.05
N ARG A 703 -24.40 7.41 -21.86
CA ARG A 703 -23.27 8.01 -21.14
C ARG A 703 -22.35 6.96 -20.52
N LEU A 704 -22.92 5.90 -19.96
CA LEU A 704 -22.18 4.76 -19.42
C LEU A 704 -21.38 4.05 -20.52
N GLU A 705 -22.01 3.81 -21.65
CA GLU A 705 -21.42 3.21 -22.83
C GLU A 705 -20.21 4.00 -23.32
N ALA A 706 -20.35 5.32 -23.49
CA ALA A 706 -19.24 6.20 -23.86
C ALA A 706 -18.10 6.15 -22.83
N PHE A 707 -18.42 6.12 -21.54
CA PHE A 707 -17.42 5.98 -20.48
C PHE A 707 -16.68 4.63 -20.55
N TYR A 708 -17.42 3.52 -20.62
CA TYR A 708 -16.83 2.20 -20.68
C TYR A 708 -15.98 2.03 -21.93
N GLU A 709 -16.44 2.54 -23.07
CA GLU A 709 -15.68 2.49 -24.33
C GLU A 709 -14.32 3.17 -24.17
N VAL A 710 -14.26 4.39 -23.61
CA VAL A 710 -12.99 5.09 -23.38
C VAL A 710 -12.11 4.35 -22.36
N VAL A 711 -12.65 3.95 -21.21
CA VAL A 711 -11.88 3.29 -20.13
C VAL A 711 -11.31 1.96 -20.59
N LEU A 712 -12.15 1.10 -21.16
CA LEU A 712 -11.75 -0.24 -21.58
C LEU A 712 -10.78 -0.18 -22.77
N THR A 713 -10.94 0.79 -23.67
CA THR A 713 -9.98 1.05 -24.75
C THR A 713 -8.63 1.46 -24.17
N GLN A 714 -8.59 2.46 -23.28
CA GLN A 714 -7.34 2.88 -22.63
C GLN A 714 -6.69 1.75 -21.83
N HIS A 715 -7.47 0.93 -21.12
CA HIS A 715 -6.98 -0.24 -20.40
C HIS A 715 -6.31 -1.25 -21.33
N ARG A 716 -6.96 -1.54 -22.46
CA ARG A 716 -6.40 -2.44 -23.48
C ARG A 716 -5.11 -1.88 -24.09
N ARG A 717 -5.12 -0.59 -24.45
CA ARG A 717 -3.91 0.11 -24.94
C ARG A 717 -2.77 0.03 -23.94
N ALA A 718 -3.05 0.21 -22.64
CA ALA A 718 -2.06 0.11 -21.58
C ALA A 718 -1.48 -1.31 -21.48
N ALA A 719 -2.30 -2.36 -21.56
CA ALA A 719 -1.84 -3.74 -21.56
C ALA A 719 -0.92 -4.05 -22.76
N VAL A 720 -1.33 -3.67 -23.97
CA VAL A 720 -0.52 -3.83 -25.20
C VAL A 720 0.78 -3.03 -25.11
N ARG A 721 0.71 -1.78 -24.63
CA ARG A 721 1.88 -0.92 -24.43
C ARG A 721 2.87 -1.53 -23.46
N GLN A 722 2.40 -1.97 -22.30
CA GLN A 722 3.24 -2.57 -21.26
C GLN A 722 3.92 -3.83 -21.79
N TRP A 723 3.16 -4.73 -22.43
CA TRP A 723 3.71 -5.95 -23.01
C TRP A 723 4.77 -5.64 -24.08
N SER A 724 4.50 -4.68 -24.96
CA SER A 724 5.44 -4.27 -26.01
C SER A 724 6.75 -3.77 -25.40
N VAL A 725 6.70 -2.76 -24.52
CA VAL A 725 7.89 -2.14 -23.91
C VAL A 725 8.73 -3.15 -23.12
N GLN A 726 8.09 -4.10 -22.42
CA GLN A 726 8.82 -5.12 -21.67
C GLN A 726 9.60 -6.09 -22.55
N ASN A 727 9.21 -6.23 -23.82
CA ASN A 727 9.77 -7.25 -24.72
C ASN A 727 10.54 -6.65 -25.90
N THR A 728 10.63 -5.33 -26.07
CA THR A 728 11.49 -4.69 -27.09
C THR A 728 12.97 -4.70 -26.69
N PRO A 729 13.90 -4.70 -27.69
CA PRO A 729 15.32 -4.80 -27.42
C PRO A 729 15.88 -3.62 -26.62
N PHE A 730 15.32 -2.41 -26.71
CA PHE A 730 15.82 -1.26 -25.95
C PHE A 730 14.89 -0.80 -24.83
N HIS A 731 13.81 -1.54 -24.55
CA HIS A 731 12.81 -1.20 -23.53
C HIS A 731 12.27 0.25 -23.60
N GLY A 732 12.26 0.84 -24.80
CA GLY A 732 11.87 2.24 -25.00
C GLY A 732 12.84 3.28 -24.45
N ALA A 733 14.10 2.92 -24.19
CA ALA A 733 15.14 3.85 -23.76
C ALA A 733 15.40 4.93 -24.82
N GLU A 734 15.48 6.20 -24.40
CA GLU A 734 15.79 7.32 -25.30
C GLU A 734 17.27 7.32 -25.75
N ALA A 735 18.13 6.60 -25.03
CA ALA A 735 19.54 6.43 -25.34
C ALA A 735 19.85 4.95 -25.64
N VAL A 736 20.50 4.71 -26.78
CA VAL A 736 21.00 3.39 -27.16
C VAL A 736 22.07 2.95 -26.15
N PRO A 737 22.02 1.70 -25.63
CA PRO A 737 23.03 1.21 -24.70
C PRO A 737 24.43 1.23 -25.33
N PRO A 738 25.51 1.36 -24.52
CA PRO A 738 26.87 1.53 -25.02
C PRO A 738 27.41 0.35 -25.85
N ARG A 739 26.81 -0.85 -25.75
CA ARG A 739 27.07 -2.03 -26.57
C ARG A 739 25.76 -2.60 -27.14
N PRO A 740 25.19 -1.97 -28.17
CA PRO A 740 23.87 -2.34 -28.69
C PRO A 740 23.87 -3.70 -29.40
N ASP A 741 25.00 -4.10 -29.95
CA ASP A 741 25.22 -5.40 -30.61
C ASP A 741 25.11 -6.56 -29.61
N GLU A 742 25.85 -6.52 -28.49
CA GLU A 742 25.77 -7.53 -27.42
C GLU A 742 24.35 -7.59 -26.83
N HIS A 743 23.72 -6.44 -26.63
CA HIS A 743 22.38 -6.35 -26.05
C HIS A 743 21.31 -6.96 -26.97
N VAL A 744 21.33 -6.62 -28.26
CA VAL A 744 20.40 -7.19 -29.25
C VAL A 744 20.63 -8.70 -29.43
N ARG A 745 21.88 -9.16 -29.39
CA ARG A 745 22.21 -10.60 -29.46
C ARG A 745 21.65 -11.35 -28.24
N ALA A 746 21.85 -10.82 -27.03
CA ALA A 746 21.31 -11.40 -25.80
C ALA A 746 19.77 -11.39 -25.78
N TRP A 747 19.16 -10.28 -26.21
CA TRP A 747 17.70 -10.15 -26.32
C TRP A 747 17.10 -11.16 -27.29
N ARG A 748 17.72 -11.37 -28.47
CA ARG A 748 17.31 -12.38 -29.47
C ARG A 748 17.41 -13.81 -28.97
N ALA A 749 18.48 -14.11 -28.23
CA ALA A 749 18.68 -15.43 -27.63
C ALA A 749 17.70 -15.70 -26.47
N GLY A 750 17.12 -14.63 -25.90
CA GLY A 750 16.11 -14.69 -24.84
C GLY A 750 14.68 -14.86 -25.35
N PRO A 751 13.71 -15.00 -24.42
CA PRO A 751 12.30 -15.23 -24.76
C PRO A 751 11.56 -13.99 -25.28
N ALA A 752 12.13 -12.79 -25.13
CA ALA A 752 11.46 -11.52 -25.40
C ALA A 752 11.09 -11.33 -26.88
N ALA A 753 11.97 -11.72 -27.82
CA ALA A 753 11.68 -11.64 -29.25
C ALA A 753 10.49 -12.53 -29.65
N GLY A 754 10.41 -13.74 -29.10
CA GLY A 754 9.26 -14.64 -29.29
C GLY A 754 7.97 -14.09 -28.69
N ARG A 755 8.04 -13.44 -27.52
CA ARG A 755 6.90 -12.78 -26.86
C ARG A 755 6.35 -11.59 -27.67
N LEU A 756 7.18 -10.88 -28.43
CA LEU A 756 6.71 -9.86 -29.37
C LEU A 756 6.02 -10.47 -30.60
N ALA A 757 6.55 -11.56 -31.15
CA ALA A 757 5.93 -12.25 -32.27
C ALA A 757 4.54 -12.82 -31.91
N LEU A 758 4.40 -13.36 -30.70
CA LEU A 758 3.09 -13.79 -30.19
C LEU A 758 2.10 -12.61 -30.06
N LEU A 759 2.58 -11.41 -29.70
CA LEU A 759 1.73 -10.22 -29.63
C LEU A 759 1.24 -9.81 -31.02
N GLU A 760 2.13 -9.76 -32.00
CA GLU A 760 1.78 -9.44 -33.38
C GLU A 760 0.72 -10.43 -33.92
N ASP A 761 0.94 -11.74 -33.78
CA ASP A 761 0.00 -12.75 -34.29
C ASP A 761 -1.36 -12.70 -33.57
N LEU A 762 -1.38 -12.46 -32.25
CA LEU A 762 -2.62 -12.25 -31.51
C LEU A 762 -3.39 -11.02 -32.02
N LEU A 763 -2.72 -9.88 -32.18
CA LEU A 763 -3.34 -8.66 -32.72
C LEU A 763 -3.83 -8.86 -34.16
N THR A 764 -3.11 -9.65 -34.96
CA THR A 764 -3.53 -10.04 -36.31
C THR A 764 -4.79 -10.92 -36.29
N ALA A 765 -4.88 -11.88 -35.38
CA ALA A 765 -6.06 -12.72 -35.21
C ALA A 765 -7.30 -11.89 -34.80
N LEU A 766 -7.13 -10.97 -33.86
CA LEU A 766 -8.20 -10.15 -33.27
C LEU A 766 -8.89 -9.18 -34.24
N ARG A 767 -8.37 -8.98 -35.47
CA ARG A 767 -9.05 -8.20 -36.52
C ARG A 767 -10.35 -8.83 -37.02
N ARG A 768 -10.59 -10.11 -36.72
CA ARG A 768 -11.82 -10.81 -37.14
C ARG A 768 -13.02 -10.25 -36.36
N THR A 769 -14.21 -10.37 -36.95
CA THR A 769 -15.45 -9.80 -36.42
C THR A 769 -15.86 -10.35 -35.05
N ASP A 770 -15.34 -11.51 -34.66
CA ASP A 770 -15.60 -12.15 -33.37
C ASP A 770 -14.28 -12.35 -32.59
N PRO A 771 -13.96 -11.48 -31.62
CA PRO A 771 -12.69 -11.53 -30.87
C PRO A 771 -12.57 -12.79 -30.00
N VAL A 772 -13.71 -13.38 -29.58
CA VAL A 772 -13.74 -14.61 -28.80
C VAL A 772 -13.26 -15.77 -29.68
N MET A 773 -13.83 -15.91 -30.88
CA MET A 773 -13.40 -16.95 -31.82
C MET A 773 -11.97 -16.72 -32.30
N ALA A 774 -11.61 -15.49 -32.62
CA ALA A 774 -10.26 -15.14 -33.02
C ALA A 774 -9.21 -15.56 -31.99
N THR A 775 -9.50 -15.35 -30.70
CA THR A 775 -8.63 -15.76 -29.59
C THR A 775 -8.52 -17.28 -29.53
N LEU A 776 -9.64 -18.02 -29.60
CA LEU A 776 -9.62 -19.49 -29.58
C LEU A 776 -8.86 -20.09 -30.77
N GLU A 777 -9.05 -19.52 -31.96
CA GLU A 777 -8.32 -19.92 -33.18
C GLU A 777 -6.83 -19.60 -33.10
N TYR A 778 -6.45 -18.47 -32.49
CA TYR A 778 -5.06 -18.13 -32.19
C TYR A 778 -4.44 -19.18 -31.25
N VAL A 779 -5.11 -19.50 -30.14
CA VAL A 779 -4.62 -20.51 -29.18
C VAL A 779 -4.48 -21.88 -29.87
N GLN A 780 -5.47 -22.28 -30.67
CA GLN A 780 -5.41 -23.52 -31.44
C GLN A 780 -4.24 -23.54 -32.44
N ARG A 781 -3.99 -22.44 -33.15
CA ARG A 781 -2.87 -22.31 -34.08
C ARG A 781 -1.52 -22.43 -33.37
N GLN A 782 -1.35 -21.74 -32.25
CA GLN A 782 -0.12 -21.82 -31.47
C GLN A 782 0.09 -23.23 -30.89
N ALA A 783 -0.99 -23.91 -30.48
CA ALA A 783 -0.95 -25.30 -30.07
C ALA A 783 -0.54 -26.25 -31.20
N GLN A 784 -1.03 -26.02 -32.42
CA GLN A 784 -0.61 -26.78 -33.61
C GLN A 784 0.89 -26.60 -33.87
N THR A 785 1.42 -25.38 -33.68
CA THR A 785 2.85 -25.13 -33.83
C THR A 785 3.69 -25.89 -32.79
N VAL A 786 3.24 -25.96 -31.53
CA VAL A 786 3.89 -26.81 -30.51
C VAL A 786 3.82 -28.28 -30.87
N ALA A 787 2.65 -28.77 -31.27
CA ALA A 787 2.46 -30.16 -31.65
C ALA A 787 3.32 -30.56 -32.87
N ALA A 788 3.43 -29.67 -33.86
CA ALA A 788 4.29 -29.87 -35.03
C ALA A 788 5.78 -29.91 -34.65
N ALA A 789 6.24 -29.00 -33.78
CA ALA A 789 7.62 -29.00 -33.29
C ALA A 789 7.94 -30.25 -32.45
N ALA A 790 6.93 -30.76 -31.73
CA ALA A 790 6.96 -32.00 -30.97
C ALA A 790 6.92 -33.27 -31.82
N GLY A 791 6.47 -33.19 -33.08
CA GLY A 791 6.23 -34.36 -33.92
C GLY A 791 5.02 -35.20 -33.50
N VAL A 792 4.04 -34.60 -32.80
CA VAL A 792 2.86 -35.29 -32.24
C VAL A 792 1.58 -34.71 -32.85
N PRO A 793 0.54 -35.51 -33.16
CA PRO A 793 -0.75 -34.97 -33.61
C PRO A 793 -1.46 -34.17 -32.51
N LEU A 794 -2.22 -33.14 -32.90
CA LEU A 794 -3.07 -32.37 -32.00
C LEU A 794 -4.54 -32.70 -32.27
N ASP A 795 -5.24 -33.19 -31.24
CA ASP A 795 -6.69 -33.36 -31.26
C ASP A 795 -7.36 -32.10 -30.71
N THR A 796 -8.40 -31.62 -31.39
CA THR A 796 -9.10 -30.39 -31.00
C THR A 796 -10.60 -30.59 -30.92
N GLU A 797 -11.22 -30.22 -29.82
CA GLU A 797 -12.68 -30.25 -29.63
C GLU A 797 -13.20 -28.86 -29.27
N HIS A 798 -14.25 -28.41 -29.96
CA HIS A 798 -14.91 -27.14 -29.69
C HIS A 798 -16.19 -27.38 -28.90
N SER A 799 -16.43 -26.55 -27.88
CA SER A 799 -17.70 -26.55 -27.17
C SER A 799 -18.17 -25.14 -26.89
N SER A 800 -19.49 -24.93 -26.94
CA SER A 800 -20.12 -23.66 -26.60
C SER A 800 -21.14 -23.87 -25.49
N SER A 801 -21.12 -23.00 -24.49
CA SER A 801 -22.13 -22.93 -23.44
C SER A 801 -22.60 -21.49 -23.31
N GLU A 802 -23.93 -21.29 -23.31
CA GLU A 802 -24.53 -19.96 -23.15
C GLU A 802 -24.17 -19.32 -21.81
N ASP A 803 -23.94 -20.12 -20.76
CA ASP A 803 -23.70 -19.64 -19.39
C ASP A 803 -22.21 -19.37 -19.07
N ILE A 804 -21.26 -19.97 -19.82
CA ILE A 804 -19.83 -19.94 -19.47
C ILE A 804 -18.99 -19.27 -20.56
N GLY A 805 -19.35 -19.45 -21.84
CA GLY A 805 -18.60 -18.95 -22.98
C GLY A 805 -18.29 -20.02 -24.03
N ARG A 806 -17.35 -19.70 -24.92
CA ARG A 806 -16.87 -20.63 -25.96
C ARG A 806 -15.54 -21.22 -25.53
N SER A 807 -15.37 -22.51 -25.77
CA SER A 807 -14.19 -23.26 -25.34
C SER A 807 -13.57 -24.05 -26.47
N VAL A 808 -12.25 -24.17 -26.43
CA VAL A 808 -11.49 -25.15 -27.21
C VAL A 808 -10.71 -26.04 -26.25
N ILE A 809 -10.81 -27.35 -26.47
CA ILE A 809 -10.04 -28.38 -25.78
C ILE A 809 -8.98 -28.87 -26.75
N LEU A 810 -7.74 -28.87 -26.32
CA LEU A 810 -6.54 -29.19 -27.06
C LEU A 810 -5.88 -30.38 -26.38
N HIS A 811 -5.80 -31.51 -27.07
CA HIS A 811 -5.23 -32.74 -26.55
C HIS A 811 -4.02 -33.14 -27.39
N LEU A 812 -2.90 -33.41 -26.72
CA LEU A 812 -1.61 -33.69 -27.31
C LEU A 812 -1.18 -35.09 -26.86
N PRO A 813 -1.63 -36.16 -27.55
CA PRO A 813 -1.55 -37.52 -27.04
C PRO A 813 -0.10 -38.00 -26.93
N GLY A 814 0.30 -38.51 -25.76
CA GLY A 814 1.65 -39.04 -25.54
C GLY A 814 2.72 -37.98 -25.27
N ALA A 815 2.36 -36.71 -25.08
CA ALA A 815 3.29 -35.63 -24.80
C ALA A 815 2.71 -34.56 -23.88
N GLN A 816 3.54 -34.08 -22.96
CA GLN A 816 3.11 -33.06 -22.01
C GLN A 816 3.11 -31.66 -22.62
N TRP A 817 2.13 -30.84 -22.25
CA TRP A 817 2.19 -29.39 -22.45
C TRP A 817 3.32 -28.81 -21.59
N SER A 818 4.55 -28.83 -22.12
CA SER A 818 5.72 -28.25 -21.46
C SER A 818 5.55 -26.75 -21.17
N ASP A 819 6.45 -26.18 -20.35
CA ASP A 819 6.52 -24.72 -20.09
C ASP A 819 6.57 -23.87 -21.36
N ALA A 820 6.89 -24.46 -22.52
CA ALA A 820 6.85 -23.81 -23.81
C ALA A 820 5.50 -23.13 -24.10
N PHE A 821 4.35 -23.68 -23.69
CA PHE A 821 3.03 -23.06 -23.97
C PHE A 821 2.68 -21.90 -23.01
N GLU A 822 3.46 -21.66 -21.96
CA GLU A 822 3.19 -20.62 -20.97
C GLU A 822 3.14 -19.19 -21.56
N PRO A 823 4.02 -18.78 -22.50
CA PRO A 823 3.95 -17.46 -23.13
C PRO A 823 2.63 -17.21 -23.88
N VAL A 824 2.01 -18.23 -24.47
CA VAL A 824 0.69 -18.13 -25.13
C VAL A 824 -0.39 -17.82 -24.10
N VAL A 825 -0.30 -18.44 -22.92
CA VAL A 825 -1.26 -18.17 -21.85
C VAL A 825 -1.02 -16.80 -21.23
N GLU A 826 0.24 -16.44 -20.95
CA GLU A 826 0.59 -15.12 -20.42
C GLU A 826 0.07 -13.99 -21.30
N ILE A 827 0.21 -14.12 -22.64
CA ILE A 827 -0.21 -13.07 -23.55
C ILE A 827 -1.73 -12.97 -23.70
N VAL A 828 -2.45 -14.10 -23.77
CA VAL A 828 -3.92 -14.09 -23.82
C VAL A 828 -4.48 -13.53 -22.51
N ASP A 829 -3.93 -13.89 -21.36
CA ASP A 829 -4.38 -13.36 -20.07
C ASP A 829 -4.08 -11.87 -19.91
N SER A 830 -2.94 -11.41 -20.44
CA SER A 830 -2.54 -10.00 -20.38
C SER A 830 -3.31 -9.11 -21.37
N ILE A 831 -3.50 -9.60 -22.59
CA ILE A 831 -4.00 -8.80 -23.72
C ILE A 831 -5.49 -9.02 -23.98
N VAL A 832 -6.04 -10.21 -23.76
CA VAL A 832 -7.50 -10.48 -23.87
C VAL A 832 -8.15 -10.34 -22.51
N GLY A 833 -7.59 -11.00 -21.50
CA GLY A 833 -8.14 -11.01 -20.15
C GLY A 833 -9.42 -11.85 -20.04
N GLY A 834 -9.68 -12.37 -18.85
CA GLY A 834 -10.91 -13.12 -18.56
C GLY A 834 -10.95 -14.57 -19.03
N ALA A 835 -9.89 -15.07 -19.71
CA ALA A 835 -9.80 -16.46 -20.13
C ALA A 835 -9.77 -17.43 -18.93
N ILE A 836 -10.37 -18.60 -19.11
CA ILE A 836 -10.49 -19.68 -18.13
C ILE A 836 -9.75 -20.89 -18.70
N TRP A 837 -8.55 -21.16 -18.20
CA TRP A 837 -7.75 -22.32 -18.61
C TRP A 837 -8.07 -23.55 -17.76
N VAL A 838 -7.91 -24.76 -18.27
CA VAL A 838 -7.85 -25.98 -17.46
C VAL A 838 -6.73 -26.80 -18.04
N ARG A 839 -5.76 -27.21 -17.22
CA ARG A 839 -4.58 -27.94 -17.70
C ARG A 839 -4.43 -29.27 -16.97
N GLU A 840 -4.27 -30.33 -17.75
CA GLU A 840 -3.77 -31.64 -17.36
C GLU A 840 -2.54 -31.93 -18.25
N ASP A 841 -1.73 -32.95 -17.91
CA ASP A 841 -0.46 -33.24 -18.59
C ASP A 841 -0.56 -33.20 -20.13
N GLU A 842 -1.57 -33.85 -20.72
CA GLU A 842 -1.77 -33.92 -22.19
C GLU A 842 -2.90 -33.01 -22.70
N VAL A 843 -3.62 -32.30 -21.82
CA VAL A 843 -4.84 -31.56 -22.20
C VAL A 843 -4.82 -30.13 -21.70
N ILE A 844 -5.10 -29.18 -22.60
CA ILE A 844 -5.45 -27.80 -22.26
C ILE A 844 -6.86 -27.51 -22.74
N SER A 845 -7.73 -27.07 -21.85
CA SER A 845 -8.99 -26.41 -22.21
C SER A 845 -8.82 -24.92 -21.99
N VAL A 846 -9.28 -24.11 -22.91
CA VAL A 846 -9.45 -22.66 -22.69
C VAL A 846 -10.87 -22.28 -23.00
N THR A 847 -11.49 -21.50 -22.11
CA THR A 847 -12.82 -20.94 -22.27
C THR A 847 -12.69 -19.41 -22.25
N ILE A 848 -13.20 -18.76 -23.29
CA ILE A 848 -13.31 -17.31 -23.36
C ILE A 848 -14.76 -16.92 -23.08
N PRO A 849 -15.04 -16.13 -22.02
CA PRO A 849 -16.39 -15.69 -21.69
C PRO A 849 -17.01 -14.88 -22.84
N THR A 850 -18.25 -15.18 -23.19
CA THR A 850 -19.04 -14.40 -24.15
C THR A 850 -19.96 -13.43 -23.42
N ALA A 851 -20.00 -12.18 -23.89
CA ALA A 851 -20.96 -11.20 -23.39
C ALA A 851 -22.40 -11.70 -23.65
N PRO A 852 -23.27 -11.78 -22.62
CA PRO A 852 -24.64 -12.26 -22.78
C PRO A 852 -25.51 -11.24 -23.51
N THR A 853 -26.50 -11.71 -24.26
CA THR A 853 -27.48 -10.82 -24.89
C THR A 853 -28.53 -10.40 -23.87
N VAL A 854 -28.67 -9.10 -23.64
CA VAL A 854 -29.65 -8.51 -22.72
C VAL A 854 -30.40 -7.37 -23.40
N ALA A 855 -31.61 -7.05 -22.92
CA ALA A 855 -32.44 -5.97 -23.48
C ALA A 855 -32.48 -4.72 -22.59
N GLU A 856 -31.99 -4.81 -21.35
CA GLU A 856 -32.02 -3.71 -20.38
C GLU A 856 -30.90 -2.70 -20.71
N PRO A 857 -31.20 -1.39 -20.91
CA PRO A 857 -30.24 -0.44 -21.46
C PRO A 857 -28.94 -0.25 -20.66
N ILE A 858 -28.98 -0.22 -19.32
CA ILE A 858 -27.75 -0.07 -18.50
C ILE A 858 -26.86 -1.31 -18.65
N SER A 859 -27.47 -2.49 -18.71
CA SER A 859 -26.77 -3.75 -18.94
C SER A 859 -26.17 -3.81 -20.34
N CYS A 860 -26.88 -3.35 -21.39
CA CYS A 860 -26.34 -3.31 -22.76
C CYS A 860 -25.12 -2.40 -22.88
N ALA A 861 -25.15 -1.21 -22.26
CA ALA A 861 -24.11 -0.20 -22.38
C ALA A 861 -22.68 -0.73 -22.14
N GLY A 862 -22.50 -1.56 -21.11
CA GLY A 862 -21.19 -2.16 -20.79
C GLY A 862 -20.80 -3.29 -21.75
N LEU A 863 -21.76 -4.11 -22.15
CA LEU A 863 -21.50 -5.27 -23.01
C LEU A 863 -21.20 -4.84 -24.45
N ASP A 864 -21.87 -3.81 -24.96
CA ASP A 864 -21.61 -3.23 -26.27
C ASP A 864 -20.22 -2.56 -26.30
N ALA A 865 -19.84 -1.85 -25.23
CA ALA A 865 -18.52 -1.25 -25.11
C ALA A 865 -17.40 -2.30 -25.15
N VAL A 866 -17.55 -3.43 -24.45
CA VAL A 866 -16.56 -4.54 -24.48
C VAL A 866 -16.34 -5.07 -25.90
N GLN A 867 -17.39 -5.12 -26.73
CA GLN A 867 -17.26 -5.55 -28.13
C GLN A 867 -16.52 -4.51 -28.98
N ARG A 868 -16.77 -3.21 -28.78
CA ARG A 868 -16.15 -2.14 -29.57
C ARG A 868 -14.68 -1.93 -29.33
N VAL A 869 -14.18 -2.21 -28.13
CA VAL A 869 -12.76 -2.04 -27.76
C VAL A 869 -11.82 -2.77 -28.72
N TRP A 870 -12.28 -3.89 -29.30
CA TRP A 870 -11.50 -4.68 -30.26
C TRP A 870 -11.40 -4.05 -31.66
N ASN A 871 -12.24 -3.06 -31.96
CA ASN A 871 -12.23 -2.33 -33.22
C ASN A 871 -11.41 -1.02 -33.15
N ASP A 872 -10.59 -0.85 -32.10
CA ASP A 872 -9.74 0.33 -31.94
C ASP A 872 -8.66 0.41 -33.04
N PRO A 873 -8.68 1.42 -33.94
CA PRO A 873 -7.70 1.56 -35.01
C PRO A 873 -6.26 1.73 -34.53
N TRP A 874 -6.05 2.07 -33.26
CA TRP A 874 -4.72 2.11 -32.67
C TRP A 874 -4.07 0.72 -32.61
N LEU A 875 -4.85 -0.34 -32.39
CA LEU A 875 -4.33 -1.72 -32.36
C LEU A 875 -3.73 -2.12 -33.71
N ASP A 876 -4.37 -1.71 -34.82
CA ASP A 876 -3.85 -1.94 -36.17
C ASP A 876 -2.50 -1.25 -36.37
N ARG A 877 -2.36 0.02 -35.97
CA ARG A 877 -1.10 0.77 -36.10
C ARG A 877 0.03 0.17 -35.27
N VAL A 878 -0.28 -0.31 -34.06
CA VAL A 878 0.72 -0.96 -33.19
C VAL A 878 1.15 -2.29 -33.78
N ARG A 879 0.21 -3.10 -34.30
CA ARG A 879 0.55 -4.33 -35.02
C ARG A 879 1.47 -4.03 -36.20
N ASP A 880 1.15 -3.06 -37.05
CA ASP A 880 1.96 -2.75 -38.24
C ASP A 880 3.39 -2.33 -37.84
N ALA A 881 3.52 -1.48 -36.81
CA ALA A 881 4.83 -1.10 -36.29
C ALA A 881 5.59 -2.28 -35.62
N LEU A 882 4.89 -3.21 -34.96
CA LEU A 882 5.48 -4.43 -34.43
C LEU A 882 5.97 -5.34 -35.56
N ALA A 883 5.18 -5.49 -36.63
CA ALA A 883 5.55 -6.25 -37.81
C ALA A 883 6.82 -5.69 -38.46
N ASP A 884 6.95 -4.36 -38.58
CA ASP A 884 8.16 -3.71 -39.09
C ASP A 884 9.40 -4.01 -38.21
N VAL A 885 9.27 -3.94 -36.89
CA VAL A 885 10.35 -4.29 -35.95
C VAL A 885 10.73 -5.76 -36.11
N LEU A 886 9.75 -6.67 -36.12
CA LEU A 886 10.01 -8.12 -36.25
C LEU A 886 10.64 -8.45 -37.61
N LEU A 887 10.20 -7.81 -38.68
CA LEU A 887 10.77 -7.99 -40.02
C LEU A 887 12.25 -7.59 -40.06
N LEU A 888 12.63 -6.45 -39.49
CA LEU A 888 14.03 -6.05 -39.38
C LEU A 888 14.85 -7.03 -38.54
N VAL A 889 14.23 -7.64 -37.54
CA VAL A 889 14.87 -8.69 -36.74
C VAL A 889 15.06 -9.97 -37.57
N GLU A 890 14.17 -10.31 -38.51
CA GLU A 890 14.42 -11.44 -39.44
C GLU A 890 15.62 -11.19 -40.35
N TYR A 891 15.87 -9.94 -40.74
CA TYR A 891 16.93 -9.56 -41.69
C TYR A 891 18.32 -9.32 -41.09
N LEU A 892 18.47 -9.35 -39.76
CA LEU A 892 19.82 -9.30 -39.18
C LEU A 892 20.54 -10.64 -39.39
N PRO A 893 21.88 -10.61 -39.53
CA PRO A 893 22.69 -11.80 -39.74
C PRO A 893 22.51 -12.87 -38.65
N GLU A 894 22.80 -14.13 -39.00
CA GLU A 894 22.76 -15.28 -38.08
C GLU A 894 23.81 -15.14 -36.95
N SER A 895 23.71 -15.98 -35.91
CA SER A 895 24.34 -15.79 -34.59
C SER A 895 25.86 -15.55 -34.58
N ASP A 896 26.56 -15.96 -35.63
CA ASP A 896 28.02 -15.94 -35.72
C ASP A 896 28.57 -14.65 -36.36
N ASP A 897 27.71 -13.82 -36.99
CA ASP A 897 28.08 -12.57 -37.66
C ASP A 897 27.59 -11.34 -36.86
N GLU A 898 28.41 -10.28 -36.78
CA GLU A 898 28.03 -9.04 -36.09
C GLU A 898 27.04 -8.22 -36.93
N PRO A 899 25.89 -7.79 -36.37
CA PRO A 899 24.98 -6.89 -37.06
C PRO A 899 25.69 -5.55 -37.31
N SER A 900 25.61 -5.05 -38.55
CA SER A 900 26.24 -3.79 -38.91
C SER A 900 25.63 -2.61 -38.14
N SER A 901 26.43 -1.54 -37.94
CA SER A 901 25.94 -0.31 -37.29
C SER A 901 24.72 0.30 -38.00
N ALA A 902 24.61 0.13 -39.33
CA ALA A 902 23.45 0.58 -40.09
C ALA A 902 22.18 -0.20 -39.71
N GLN A 903 22.28 -1.52 -39.63
CA GLN A 903 21.17 -2.39 -39.24
C GLN A 903 20.72 -2.15 -37.78
N LEU A 904 21.64 -1.95 -36.85
CA LEU A 904 21.31 -1.63 -35.45
C LEU A 904 20.62 -0.26 -35.33
N LYS A 905 21.03 0.73 -36.13
CA LYS A 905 20.37 2.04 -36.19
C LYS A 905 18.96 1.94 -36.78
N GLU A 906 18.77 1.10 -37.79
CA GLU A 906 17.48 0.87 -38.41
C GLU A 906 16.51 0.17 -37.44
N LEU A 907 16.99 -0.85 -36.71
CA LEU A 907 16.22 -1.50 -35.65
C LEU A 907 15.84 -0.53 -34.52
N ALA A 908 16.79 0.30 -34.05
CA ALA A 908 16.51 1.32 -33.04
C ALA A 908 15.50 2.37 -33.55
N ARG A 909 15.54 2.73 -34.84
CA ARG A 909 14.57 3.62 -35.47
C ARG A 909 13.19 2.99 -35.54
N ALA A 910 13.07 1.72 -35.90
CA ALA A 910 11.80 1.01 -35.92
C ALA A 910 11.20 0.85 -34.52
N GLU A 911 12.01 0.52 -33.50
CA GLU A 911 11.54 0.53 -32.11
C GLU A 911 11.09 1.93 -31.69
N TYR A 912 11.81 2.98 -32.09
CA TYR A 912 11.38 4.36 -31.80
C TYR A 912 10.03 4.69 -32.45
N VAL A 913 9.79 4.27 -33.69
CA VAL A 913 8.47 4.41 -34.36
C VAL A 913 7.39 3.63 -33.60
N LEU A 914 7.67 2.40 -33.17
CA LEU A 914 6.77 1.63 -32.32
C LEU A 914 6.48 2.39 -31.01
N MET A 915 7.51 2.96 -30.35
CA MET A 915 7.33 3.76 -29.14
C MET A 915 6.48 5.00 -29.38
N LEU A 916 6.61 5.66 -30.54
CA LEU A 916 5.74 6.78 -30.93
C LEU A 916 4.29 6.33 -31.12
N CYS A 917 4.06 5.21 -31.82
CA CYS A 917 2.73 4.62 -31.96
C CYS A 917 2.11 4.32 -30.59
N LEU A 918 2.89 3.69 -29.70
CA LEU A 918 2.48 3.36 -28.34
C LEU A 918 2.19 4.60 -27.48
N ARG A 919 2.86 5.73 -27.70
CA ARG A 919 2.64 7.01 -27.00
C ARG A 919 1.43 7.79 -27.54
N SER A 920 1.06 7.61 -28.81
CA SER A 920 -0.05 8.37 -29.41
C SER A 920 -1.41 7.99 -28.80
N ASN A 921 -2.15 8.99 -28.33
CA ASN A 921 -3.51 8.79 -27.76
C ASN A 921 -4.60 8.66 -28.85
N GLY A 922 -4.23 8.55 -30.13
CA GLY A 922 -5.17 8.32 -31.24
C GLY A 922 -5.71 9.57 -31.95
N ASP A 923 -5.38 10.78 -31.49
CA ASP A 923 -5.93 12.04 -32.05
C ASP A 923 -5.03 12.79 -33.05
N ALA A 924 -3.92 12.20 -33.49
CA ALA A 924 -3.11 12.79 -34.55
C ALA A 924 -3.26 11.97 -35.83
N GLY A 925 -4.10 12.47 -36.76
CA GLY A 925 -3.92 12.20 -38.17
C GLY A 925 -2.50 12.62 -38.54
N CYS A 926 -1.63 11.66 -38.75
CA CYS A 926 -0.24 11.91 -39.12
C CYS A 926 -0.17 11.93 -40.63
N ASP A 927 -0.18 13.14 -41.21
CA ASP A 927 0.36 13.41 -42.53
C ASP A 927 1.83 12.98 -42.54
N THR A 928 2.11 11.86 -43.22
CA THR A 928 3.41 11.20 -43.26
C THR A 928 4.43 11.85 -44.20
N GLU A 929 4.26 13.11 -44.61
CA GLU A 929 5.12 13.72 -45.66
C GLU A 929 6.19 14.73 -45.20
N THR A 930 6.39 15.00 -43.90
CA THR A 930 7.32 16.09 -43.49
C THR A 930 8.38 15.79 -42.43
N LEU A 931 8.76 14.53 -42.19
CA LEU A 931 9.87 14.19 -41.27
C LEU A 931 10.99 13.39 -41.96
N VAL A 932 11.59 13.99 -42.99
CA VAL A 932 12.96 13.69 -43.43
C VAL A 932 13.86 14.82 -42.92
N GLY A 933 14.18 14.76 -41.62
CA GLY A 933 15.20 15.59 -41.00
C GLY A 933 15.97 14.74 -40.00
N GLU A 934 17.24 14.50 -40.27
CA GLU A 934 18.13 13.70 -39.41
C GLU A 934 18.06 14.14 -37.93
N PRO A 935 17.88 13.23 -36.97
CA PRO A 935 18.03 13.57 -35.57
C PRO A 935 19.52 13.68 -35.24
N LYS A 936 19.97 14.91 -34.95
CA LYS A 936 21.25 15.15 -34.27
C LYS A 936 21.11 14.67 -32.82
N LEU A 937 21.75 13.53 -32.52
CA LEU A 937 22.02 13.06 -31.16
C LEU A 937 22.69 14.18 -30.34
N ARG A 938 22.10 14.52 -29.19
CA ARG A 938 22.69 15.33 -28.12
C ARG A 938 22.52 14.61 -26.80
#